data_AF-A0A9D7XNS6-F1
#
_entry.id   AF-A0A9D7XNS6-F1
#
_cell.length_a   1.000
_cell.length_b   1.000
_cell.length_c   1.000
_cell.angle_alpha   90.00
_cell.angle_beta   90.00
_cell.angle_gamma   90.00
#
_symmetry.space_group_name_H-M   'P 1'
#
loop_
_entity.id
_entity.type
_entity.pdbx_description
1 polymer ?
#
loop_
_entity_poly.entity_id
_entity_poly.type
_entity_poly.pdbx_seq_one_letter_code
_entity_poly.pdbx_strand_id
1 'polypeptide(L)'
;MHRIFMLNFRISKWIRIVLTVFSGLTFTSRISGQVSISTSGAPPHPSTIYEVKSTTRGLLIPRMTSFQRISINNPAAGLMVYDIPLKTYYYNSGTSWISLKQGIIAADADGDTRIWVEKNPNENMIRIDLEGTESLVLRRNVSGVTLVEPASTNCSIGDSTGLNITSGINNSLLGFKAGYEISTALSNTVMGHKALYATTSGNANVSIGSYSLFTNQVLKNLVAVGDSALYSNNGSLAIHNTAIGHAALVSNSEGHDNSFIGFRSGNSLHGNNNTGIGMHASYHNGSGDNSCVAGFEAGFTEGFADGMSICGTQAGYGGNFQSDAALLGAGAGVQNMDSWTVGGGFLALFNGCVWNQIAIGRESLYSMTSGEGCLGIGTYALHENTTGGRDIGIGDSVMYHSTSSFENTALGKNALRNNWNGKSNTILGINCIGNNQIVSSYSSNVCIGADVMSQGSGSHSNVGIGKNALFDSEADSQVAIGDEVLTYHGTIGSTAIGSQSLSNNQAQGCTALGSLALTSNGFADYCTAVGMNAMRESYSEDGFNTSFGAYSQLENYQGENMTSFGYSALRTSTAKEITGFGYYALSDVDTYTYGNAAFGYNALLSTSTGESNTAVGHEALSSNTFGTFNIGIGYLALTACTGSCDYNVAIGSKSLEHTTTGDINIGVGYNSLNANTTGDGNVAIGHSALSSSTTSNDNTAVGYQSLNSNTTGSYRTGIGRSANSSGSNYDNSTGVGDNADCTASDQVRIGDNTVTSIGGYDSWTNFSDRRIKKDIANTDIGLDFVLNLRPVTYQLDIKTIDDYFDSHYGERDEVSKDKSEALAMLHSGFIAQEVEADAHAHGYDFDGVDKPKNNDDFYGLRYDEFVMPLVNSIREQQQTIATNSDEIEKLKLETQQLLNKLEELEKISANK
;
A
#
# COMPACT_ATOMS: atom_id res chain seq x y z
N MET A 1 19.02 41.83 -63.49
CA MET A 1 18.98 43.31 -63.54
C MET A 1 20.03 43.79 -62.52
N HIS A 2 21.09 44.54 -62.87
CA HIS A 2 21.13 46.02 -63.01
C HIS A 2 20.60 46.73 -61.73
N ARG A 3 21.30 47.67 -61.05
CA ARG A 3 22.36 48.63 -61.47
C ARG A 3 23.47 48.90 -60.40
N ILE A 4 24.45 49.72 -60.78
CA ILE A 4 25.61 50.26 -60.02
C ILE A 4 25.46 51.80 -59.86
N PHE A 5 26.10 52.47 -58.87
CA PHE A 5 26.81 53.78 -59.06
C PHE A 5 27.73 54.19 -57.87
N MET A 6 28.63 55.15 -58.09
CA MET A 6 29.67 55.69 -57.15
C MET A 6 29.62 57.23 -57.06
N LEU A 7 30.31 57.88 -56.09
CA LEU A 7 31.40 58.87 -56.36
C LEU A 7 32.22 59.31 -55.11
N ASN A 8 33.22 60.19 -55.31
CA ASN A 8 34.25 60.67 -54.36
C ASN A 8 34.39 62.22 -54.36
N PHE A 9 35.17 62.80 -53.43
CA PHE A 9 36.05 63.95 -53.75
C PHE A 9 37.42 63.97 -53.01
N ARG A 10 37.97 65.15 -52.63
CA ARG A 10 39.43 65.39 -52.48
C ARG A 10 39.78 66.72 -51.76
N ILE A 11 41.10 67.08 -51.74
CA ILE A 11 41.74 68.39 -51.38
C ILE A 11 41.95 68.66 -49.87
N SER A 12 42.90 69.48 -49.36
CA SER A 12 44.35 69.83 -49.62
C SER A 12 44.75 70.99 -48.65
N LYS A 13 46.00 71.43 -48.35
CA LYS A 13 47.42 70.97 -48.46
C LYS A 13 48.33 72.10 -47.84
N TRP A 14 49.58 71.81 -47.46
CA TRP A 14 50.65 72.74 -46.96
C TRP A 14 50.51 73.23 -45.50
N ILE A 15 51.52 73.87 -44.87
CA ILE A 15 52.89 73.45 -44.49
C ILE A 15 53.57 74.61 -43.70
N ARG A 16 54.26 74.26 -42.61
CA ARG A 16 55.36 74.94 -41.87
C ARG A 16 55.73 76.42 -42.20
N ILE A 17 55.93 77.24 -41.16
CA ILE A 17 57.11 78.11 -40.83
C ILE A 17 56.69 79.23 -39.83
N VAL A 18 57.66 79.76 -39.07
CA VAL A 18 57.60 80.71 -37.92
C VAL A 18 57.57 79.94 -36.58
N LEU A 19 58.71 79.51 -36.02
CA LEU A 19 59.83 80.28 -35.42
C LEU A 19 59.35 81.30 -34.36
N THR A 20 59.86 81.47 -33.15
CA THR A 20 60.82 80.84 -32.21
C THR A 20 60.82 81.82 -31.00
N VAL A 21 61.43 81.49 -29.84
CA VAL A 21 61.60 82.37 -28.66
C VAL A 21 60.34 82.66 -27.81
N PHE A 22 60.18 81.94 -26.69
CA PHE A 22 60.49 82.51 -25.38
C PHE A 22 60.72 81.39 -24.33
N SER A 23 61.33 81.75 -23.20
CA SER A 23 61.90 80.82 -22.22
C SER A 23 61.13 80.74 -20.90
N GLY A 24 60.93 79.53 -20.36
CA GLY A 24 60.57 79.35 -18.95
C GLY A 24 59.99 77.98 -18.60
N LEU A 25 60.41 77.45 -17.44
CA LEU A 25 59.71 76.49 -16.55
C LEU A 25 59.10 75.21 -17.14
N THR A 26 59.71 74.08 -16.75
CA THR A 26 59.05 72.88 -16.19
C THR A 26 57.59 72.57 -16.58
N PHE A 27 57.38 71.53 -17.38
CA PHE A 27 56.80 70.25 -16.90
C PHE A 27 56.88 69.17 -17.99
N THR A 28 57.39 67.97 -17.66
CA THR A 28 57.45 66.83 -18.60
C THR A 28 56.23 65.93 -18.49
N SER A 29 55.08 66.41 -18.96
CA SER A 29 53.88 65.58 -19.13
C SER A 29 53.96 64.73 -20.41
N ARG A 30 54.69 63.60 -20.35
CA ARG A 30 54.48 62.54 -21.35
C ARG A 30 53.07 62.00 -21.17
N ILE A 31 52.17 62.31 -22.11
CA ILE A 31 50.83 61.75 -22.17
C ILE A 31 50.95 60.28 -22.62
N SER A 32 51.26 59.39 -21.68
CA SER A 32 51.20 57.95 -21.86
C SER A 32 49.74 57.53 -21.95
N GLY A 33 49.17 57.57 -23.16
CA GLY A 33 47.82 57.10 -23.43
C GLY A 33 47.71 55.59 -23.16
N GLN A 34 47.21 55.23 -21.97
CA GLN A 34 46.88 53.84 -21.62
C GLN A 34 45.75 53.38 -22.54
N VAL A 35 45.95 52.28 -23.27
CA VAL A 35 44.98 51.79 -24.24
C VAL A 35 44.03 50.82 -23.55
N SER A 36 42.83 51.27 -23.18
CA SER A 36 41.77 50.38 -22.69
C SER A 36 40.82 49.97 -23.82
N ILE A 37 40.35 48.72 -23.75
CA ILE A 37 39.19 48.24 -24.51
C ILE A 37 38.19 47.72 -23.48
N SER A 38 37.23 48.57 -23.09
CA SER A 38 36.18 48.23 -22.14
C SER A 38 34.79 48.54 -22.70
N THR A 39 33.80 47.73 -22.35
CA THR A 39 32.39 47.96 -22.73
C THR A 39 31.64 48.89 -21.78
N SER A 40 32.32 49.39 -20.74
CA SER A 40 31.75 50.22 -19.67
C SER A 40 32.32 51.64 -19.59
N GLY A 41 33.26 52.01 -20.47
CA GLY A 41 33.88 53.34 -20.50
C GLY A 41 34.81 53.65 -19.31
N ALA A 42 35.00 52.71 -18.39
CA ALA A 42 35.88 52.89 -17.23
C ALA A 42 37.36 53.05 -17.66
N PRO A 43 38.13 53.94 -17.00
CA PRO A 43 39.55 54.10 -17.26
C PRO A 43 40.35 52.84 -16.89
N PRO A 44 41.48 52.57 -17.58
CA PRO A 44 42.39 51.48 -17.22
C PRO A 44 43.06 51.71 -15.86
N HIS A 45 43.51 50.62 -15.24
CA HIS A 45 44.22 50.66 -13.96
C HIS A 45 45.57 51.39 -14.09
N PRO A 46 46.03 52.22 -13.13
CA PRO A 46 47.26 53.02 -13.27
C PRO A 46 48.57 52.23 -13.54
N SER A 47 48.58 50.91 -13.31
CA SER A 47 49.72 50.03 -13.59
C SER A 47 49.66 49.31 -14.95
N THR A 48 48.59 49.45 -15.74
CA THR A 48 48.44 48.79 -17.05
C THR A 48 48.68 49.78 -18.19
N ILE A 49 49.47 49.40 -19.20
CA ILE A 49 49.61 50.20 -20.44
C ILE A 49 48.60 49.77 -21.53
N TYR A 50 48.09 48.55 -21.41
CA TYR A 50 47.00 47.98 -22.20
C TYR A 50 46.09 47.15 -21.29
N GLU A 51 44.77 47.37 -21.33
CA GLU A 51 43.80 46.62 -20.51
C GLU A 51 42.54 46.29 -21.32
N VAL A 52 42.14 45.01 -21.35
CA VAL A 52 40.89 44.55 -21.97
C VAL A 52 39.92 44.15 -20.87
N LYS A 53 38.80 44.89 -20.73
CA LYS A 53 37.88 44.75 -19.60
C LYS A 53 36.45 44.52 -20.09
N SER A 54 36.08 43.24 -20.19
CA SER A 54 34.79 42.78 -20.71
C SER A 54 34.32 41.54 -19.94
N THR A 55 33.02 41.46 -19.68
CA THR A 55 32.37 40.33 -19.00
C THR A 55 31.75 39.31 -19.97
N THR A 56 31.70 39.63 -21.27
CA THR A 56 31.01 38.82 -22.30
C THR A 56 31.89 38.46 -23.51
N ARG A 57 33.14 38.97 -23.56
CA ARG A 57 34.12 38.72 -24.62
C ARG A 57 35.54 38.65 -24.03
N GLY A 58 36.37 37.75 -24.54
CA GLY A 58 37.78 37.62 -24.14
C GLY A 58 38.77 38.15 -25.18
N LEU A 59 40.06 38.25 -24.80
CA LEU A 59 41.16 38.56 -25.71
C LEU A 59 41.60 37.31 -26.48
N LEU A 60 41.38 37.28 -27.79
CA LEU A 60 41.88 36.21 -28.67
C LEU A 60 43.26 36.58 -29.21
N ILE A 61 44.32 36.05 -28.59
CA ILE A 61 45.71 36.23 -29.07
C ILE A 61 45.94 35.49 -30.40
N PRO A 62 47.02 35.77 -31.17
CA PRO A 62 47.33 35.08 -32.41
C PRO A 62 47.39 33.57 -32.23
N ARG A 63 46.47 32.86 -32.91
CA ARG A 63 46.42 31.39 -32.95
C ARG A 63 47.10 30.91 -34.23
N MET A 64 48.05 29.99 -34.10
CA MET A 64 48.85 29.49 -35.23
C MET A 64 49.31 28.05 -35.00
N THR A 65 49.69 27.36 -36.07
CA THR A 65 50.33 26.03 -35.95
C THR A 65 51.74 26.15 -35.38
N SER A 66 52.26 25.06 -34.81
CA SER A 66 53.62 25.02 -34.26
C SER A 66 54.69 25.35 -35.30
N PHE A 67 54.47 24.95 -36.56
CA PHE A 67 55.30 25.33 -37.71
C PHE A 67 55.27 26.84 -37.98
N GLN A 68 54.07 27.45 -37.98
CA GLN A 68 53.93 28.90 -38.16
C GLN A 68 54.58 29.68 -37.01
N ARG A 69 54.51 29.21 -35.76
CA ARG A 69 55.17 29.81 -34.60
C ARG A 69 56.69 29.86 -34.75
N ILE A 70 57.32 28.75 -35.13
CA ILE A 70 58.78 28.69 -35.31
C ILE A 70 59.23 29.38 -36.60
N SER A 71 58.32 29.63 -37.55
CA SER A 71 58.57 30.40 -38.78
C SER A 71 58.48 31.93 -38.59
N ILE A 72 58.19 32.42 -37.37
CA ILE A 72 58.29 33.85 -37.07
C ILE A 72 59.79 34.20 -37.00
N ASN A 73 60.29 34.91 -38.01
CA ASN A 73 61.65 35.45 -38.01
C ASN A 73 61.80 36.55 -36.94
N ASN A 74 62.85 36.46 -36.11
CA ASN A 74 63.18 37.40 -35.03
C ASN A 74 61.97 37.78 -34.14
N PRO A 75 61.34 36.81 -33.45
CA PRO A 75 60.20 37.08 -32.58
C PRO A 75 60.64 37.94 -31.39
N ALA A 76 59.85 38.96 -31.06
CA ALA A 76 60.14 39.84 -29.93
C ALA A 76 60.05 39.10 -28.58
N ALA A 77 60.92 39.45 -27.64
CA ALA A 77 60.79 38.99 -26.25
C ALA A 77 59.43 39.40 -25.68
N GLY A 78 58.74 38.47 -25.01
CA GLY A 78 57.37 38.65 -24.52
C GLY A 78 56.26 38.43 -25.57
N LEU A 79 56.59 38.17 -26.84
CA LEU A 79 55.59 37.82 -27.85
C LEU A 79 54.88 36.52 -27.45
N MET A 80 53.57 36.59 -27.19
CA MET A 80 52.74 35.45 -26.80
C MET A 80 51.82 35.02 -27.94
N VAL A 81 51.75 33.70 -28.18
CA VAL A 81 50.88 33.07 -29.18
C VAL A 81 50.23 31.82 -28.60
N TYR A 82 49.11 31.41 -29.20
CA TYR A 82 48.47 30.13 -28.88
C TYR A 82 48.80 29.10 -29.97
N ASP A 83 49.42 28.00 -29.57
CA ASP A 83 49.76 26.90 -30.47
C ASP A 83 48.56 25.98 -30.67
N ILE A 84 48.03 25.92 -31.90
CA ILE A 84 46.79 25.19 -32.21
C ILE A 84 46.96 23.68 -32.03
N PRO A 85 47.99 23.00 -32.62
CA PRO A 85 48.25 21.58 -32.36
C PRO A 85 48.49 21.24 -30.88
N LEU A 86 49.34 22.01 -30.19
CA LEU A 86 49.74 21.71 -28.81
C LEU A 86 48.73 22.22 -27.76
N LYS A 87 47.67 22.92 -28.20
CA LYS A 87 46.57 23.49 -27.39
C LYS A 87 47.01 24.34 -26.19
N THR A 88 48.21 24.93 -26.25
CA THR A 88 48.82 25.63 -25.12
C THR A 88 49.41 26.98 -25.51
N TYR A 89 49.58 27.84 -24.52
CA TYR A 89 50.15 29.17 -24.65
C TYR A 89 51.68 29.09 -24.63
N TYR A 90 52.30 29.77 -25.59
CA TYR A 90 53.75 29.95 -25.67
C TYR A 90 54.08 31.44 -25.65
N TYR A 91 55.13 31.82 -24.93
CA TYR A 91 55.77 33.13 -25.09
C TYR A 91 57.21 32.96 -25.56
N ASN A 92 57.74 33.94 -26.29
CA ASN A 92 59.16 33.96 -26.64
C ASN A 92 59.97 34.70 -25.56
N SER A 93 61.07 34.10 -25.10
CA SER A 93 61.97 34.69 -24.09
C SER A 93 62.88 35.81 -24.64
N GLY A 94 62.89 36.02 -25.96
CA GLY A 94 63.93 36.73 -26.70
C GLY A 94 64.99 35.80 -27.31
N THR A 95 64.97 34.51 -26.97
CA THR A 95 65.87 33.48 -27.51
C THR A 95 65.13 32.20 -27.91
N SER A 96 64.12 31.77 -27.15
CA SER A 96 63.42 30.50 -27.31
C SER A 96 61.91 30.66 -27.06
N TRP A 97 61.11 29.75 -27.62
CA TRP A 97 59.67 29.65 -27.32
C TRP A 97 59.45 28.76 -26.08
N ILE A 98 58.93 29.33 -25.00
CA ILE A 98 58.68 28.66 -23.72
C ILE A 98 57.18 28.41 -23.53
N SER A 99 56.81 27.20 -23.11
CA SER A 99 55.43 26.80 -22.77
C SER A 99 55.04 27.36 -21.42
N LEU A 100 53.82 27.90 -21.28
CA LEU A 100 53.25 28.31 -19.99
C LEU A 100 52.59 27.16 -19.21
N LYS A 101 52.75 25.91 -19.66
CA LYS A 101 52.32 24.71 -18.92
C LYS A 101 53.51 23.78 -18.67
N GLN A 102 54.12 23.92 -17.49
CA GLN A 102 55.11 23.00 -16.94
C GLN A 102 54.92 22.92 -15.42
N GLY A 103 54.99 21.70 -14.85
CA GLY A 103 54.82 21.48 -13.42
C GLY A 103 56.03 21.95 -12.60
N ILE A 104 55.81 22.24 -11.32
CA ILE A 104 56.88 22.65 -10.40
C ILE A 104 57.77 21.45 -10.09
N ILE A 105 59.08 21.61 -10.30
CA ILE A 105 60.12 20.69 -9.84
C ILE A 105 60.89 21.39 -8.72
N ALA A 106 61.16 20.67 -7.63
CA ALA A 106 62.08 21.11 -6.59
C ALA A 106 63.36 20.27 -6.68
N ALA A 107 64.42 20.89 -7.20
CA ALA A 107 65.79 20.38 -7.18
C ALA A 107 66.68 21.36 -6.43
N ASP A 108 67.86 20.91 -6.02
CA ASP A 108 68.93 21.73 -5.46
C ASP A 108 69.71 22.49 -6.56
N ALA A 109 70.95 22.91 -6.25
CA ALA A 109 71.76 23.77 -7.12
C ALA A 109 72.56 22.98 -8.18
N ASP A 110 72.81 21.71 -7.91
CA ASP A 110 73.66 20.76 -8.64
C ASP A 110 72.79 19.83 -9.51
N GLY A 111 71.65 19.39 -8.96
CA GLY A 111 70.60 18.64 -9.65
C GLY A 111 70.62 17.12 -9.42
N ASP A 112 71.41 16.62 -8.47
CA ASP A 112 71.39 15.22 -8.04
C ASP A 112 70.25 14.94 -7.03
N THR A 113 70.07 15.77 -6.00
CA THR A 113 68.92 15.66 -5.09
C THR A 113 67.71 16.39 -5.66
N ARG A 114 66.68 15.62 -6.05
CA ARG A 114 65.48 16.17 -6.68
C ARG A 114 64.21 15.45 -6.29
N ILE A 115 63.16 16.24 -6.03
CA ILE A 115 61.79 15.77 -5.84
C ILE A 115 61.01 16.07 -7.12
N TRP A 116 60.51 15.02 -7.78
CA TRP A 116 59.77 15.14 -9.03
C TRP A 116 58.57 14.20 -9.09
N VAL A 117 57.56 14.63 -9.83
CA VAL A 117 56.24 13.99 -9.97
C VAL A 117 56.00 13.73 -11.45
N GLU A 118 55.56 12.52 -11.79
CA GLU A 118 55.13 12.10 -13.15
C GLU A 118 56.14 12.40 -14.29
N LYS A 119 56.98 11.42 -14.68
CA LYS A 119 57.75 11.53 -15.95
C LYS A 119 56.83 11.46 -17.17
N ASN A 120 55.72 10.74 -17.02
CA ASN A 120 54.74 10.44 -18.06
C ASN A 120 53.32 10.57 -17.47
N PRO A 121 52.28 10.91 -18.26
CA PRO A 121 50.94 11.24 -17.75
C PRO A 121 50.13 10.09 -17.10
N ASN A 122 50.71 8.90 -16.99
CA ASN A 122 50.08 7.69 -16.45
C ASN A 122 50.88 7.13 -15.25
N GLU A 123 51.96 7.80 -14.85
CA GLU A 123 53.01 7.27 -13.97
C GLU A 123 52.90 7.95 -12.59
N ASN A 124 51.85 7.61 -11.84
CA ASN A 124 51.42 8.23 -10.57
C ASN A 124 52.41 7.97 -9.42
N MET A 125 53.65 8.42 -9.56
CA MET A 125 54.75 8.24 -8.60
C MET A 125 55.40 9.60 -8.29
N ILE A 126 55.72 9.79 -7.02
CA ILE A 126 56.65 10.82 -6.55
C ILE A 126 57.99 10.12 -6.36
N ARG A 127 59.07 10.68 -6.94
CA ARG A 127 60.43 10.18 -6.74
C ARG A 127 61.27 11.19 -5.97
N ILE A 128 62.17 10.67 -5.14
CA ILE A 128 63.19 11.42 -4.42
C ILE A 128 64.51 10.71 -4.74
N ASP A 129 65.22 11.25 -5.73
CA ASP A 129 66.52 10.69 -6.13
C ASP A 129 67.61 11.23 -5.18
N LEU A 130 68.54 10.37 -4.77
CA LEU A 130 69.66 10.66 -3.87
C LEU A 130 70.88 9.82 -4.32
N GLU A 131 71.87 10.46 -4.95
CA GLU A 131 73.09 9.79 -5.41
C GLU A 131 74.32 10.53 -4.84
N GLY A 132 74.93 9.97 -3.78
CA GLY A 132 76.06 10.59 -3.08
C GLY A 132 76.18 10.13 -1.63
N THR A 133 76.31 11.07 -0.70
CA THR A 133 76.33 10.87 0.77
C THR A 133 74.98 11.22 1.45
N GLU A 134 73.97 11.58 0.66
CA GLU A 134 72.77 12.28 1.13
C GLU A 134 71.70 11.30 1.60
N SER A 135 70.88 11.70 2.59
CA SER A 135 70.00 10.77 3.33
C SER A 135 68.51 11.14 3.25
N LEU A 136 67.67 10.12 3.08
CA LEU A 136 66.22 10.25 2.91
C LEU A 136 65.50 10.51 4.24
N VAL A 137 65.54 11.76 4.73
CA VAL A 137 64.95 12.15 6.03
C VAL A 137 63.44 12.39 5.95
N LEU A 138 62.65 11.31 5.85
CA LEU A 138 61.18 11.36 5.91
C LEU A 138 60.69 11.59 7.35
N ARG A 139 60.40 12.85 7.69
CA ARG A 139 59.76 13.24 8.96
C ARG A 139 58.24 13.22 8.88
N ARG A 140 57.59 13.01 10.02
CA ARG A 140 56.13 12.90 10.13
C ARG A 140 55.52 14.01 10.98
N ASN A 141 54.26 14.32 10.74
CA ASN A 141 53.46 15.20 11.59
C ASN A 141 52.33 14.40 12.30
N VAL A 142 52.13 14.71 13.59
CA VAL A 142 51.12 14.28 14.60
C VAL A 142 50.47 12.87 14.64
N SER A 143 50.28 12.07 13.58
CA SER A 143 49.59 10.75 13.65
C SER A 143 50.06 9.75 12.59
N GLY A 144 50.27 8.46 12.95
CA GLY A 144 51.01 7.41 12.19
C GLY A 144 50.57 7.13 10.74
N VAL A 145 51.36 6.49 9.84
CA VAL A 145 52.75 5.94 9.88
C VAL A 145 53.50 6.33 8.55
N THR A 146 54.78 5.98 8.34
CA THR A 146 55.58 6.20 7.09
C THR A 146 56.61 5.06 6.90
N LEU A 147 57.00 4.75 5.65
CA LEU A 147 57.90 3.65 5.25
C LEU A 147 59.17 4.16 4.52
N VAL A 148 60.21 3.31 4.46
CA VAL A 148 61.53 3.57 3.84
C VAL A 148 62.08 2.26 3.26
N GLU A 149 62.67 2.29 2.05
CA GLU A 149 63.31 1.12 1.40
C GLU A 149 64.74 1.46 0.94
N PRO A 150 65.75 0.58 1.18
CA PRO A 150 67.12 0.74 0.68
C PRO A 150 67.36 0.01 -0.66
N ALA A 151 68.47 0.35 -1.34
CA ALA A 151 68.77 -0.06 -2.72
C ALA A 151 69.21 -1.54 -2.92
N SER A 152 68.78 -2.47 -2.08
CA SER A 152 68.95 -3.91 -2.30
C SER A 152 67.73 -4.67 -1.79
N THR A 153 67.46 -5.88 -2.30
CA THR A 153 66.37 -6.72 -1.77
C THR A 153 66.59 -7.15 -0.31
N ASN A 154 67.79 -6.93 0.24
CA ASN A 154 68.02 -7.01 1.67
C ASN A 154 67.76 -5.63 2.32
N CYS A 155 66.66 -5.50 3.05
CA CYS A 155 66.33 -4.26 3.79
C CYS A 155 67.15 -4.21 5.08
N SER A 156 68.36 -3.64 5.03
CA SER A 156 69.30 -3.58 6.16
C SER A 156 69.34 -2.20 6.81
N ILE A 157 69.03 -2.13 8.11
CA ILE A 157 68.99 -0.89 8.90
C ILE A 157 69.77 -1.08 10.21
N GLY A 158 70.95 -0.46 10.32
CA GLY A 158 71.80 -0.51 11.51
C GLY A 158 73.29 -0.59 11.17
N ASP A 159 74.14 -0.49 12.19
CA ASP A 159 75.58 -0.66 12.02
C ASP A 159 75.94 -2.14 11.81
N SER A 160 76.74 -2.37 10.77
CA SER A 160 77.29 -3.68 10.40
C SER A 160 76.22 -4.76 10.19
N THR A 161 74.98 -4.32 9.90
CA THR A 161 73.82 -5.16 9.60
C THR A 161 73.97 -5.76 8.19
N GLY A 162 73.92 -7.10 8.08
CA GLY A 162 74.05 -7.79 6.79
C GLY A 162 75.41 -7.63 6.08
N LEU A 163 76.49 -7.32 6.82
CA LEU A 163 77.76 -6.88 6.24
C LEU A 163 78.40 -7.88 5.26
N ASN A 164 78.30 -9.18 5.53
CA ASN A 164 78.98 -10.22 4.73
C ASN A 164 78.09 -10.83 3.61
N ILE A 165 76.94 -10.21 3.30
CA ILE A 165 76.02 -10.70 2.25
C ILE A 165 76.69 -10.61 0.89
N THR A 166 76.99 -11.77 0.30
CA THR A 166 77.70 -11.91 -0.98
C THR A 166 76.78 -12.39 -2.11
N SER A 167 75.78 -13.22 -1.80
CA SER A 167 74.73 -13.62 -2.75
C SER A 167 73.34 -13.81 -2.13
N GLY A 168 73.16 -13.47 -0.85
CA GLY A 168 71.87 -13.52 -0.17
C GLY A 168 70.91 -12.43 -0.66
N ILE A 169 69.63 -12.76 -0.82
CA ILE A 169 68.56 -11.81 -1.20
C ILE A 169 67.32 -11.94 -0.30
N ASN A 170 66.49 -10.90 -0.28
CA ASN A 170 65.23 -10.79 0.46
C ASN A 170 65.38 -10.76 2.01
N ASN A 171 66.57 -10.53 2.55
CA ASN A 171 66.78 -10.53 4.00
C ASN A 171 66.43 -9.16 4.63
N SER A 172 65.42 -9.12 5.51
CA SER A 172 65.04 -7.88 6.22
C SER A 172 65.73 -7.84 7.58
N LEU A 173 66.70 -6.95 7.77
CA LEU A 173 67.65 -6.96 8.89
C LEU A 173 67.63 -5.61 9.64
N LEU A 174 67.39 -5.63 10.96
CA LEU A 174 67.35 -4.43 11.81
C LEU A 174 68.25 -4.59 13.06
N GLY A 175 69.23 -3.69 13.24
CA GLY A 175 70.05 -3.58 14.45
C GLY A 175 71.51 -4.04 14.33
N PHE A 176 72.31 -3.66 15.34
CA PHE A 176 73.77 -3.84 15.37
C PHE A 176 74.18 -5.31 15.14
N LYS A 177 74.92 -5.54 14.05
CA LYS A 177 75.38 -6.88 13.63
C LYS A 177 74.28 -7.94 13.53
N ALA A 178 73.04 -7.52 13.25
CA ALA A 178 71.98 -8.42 12.81
C ALA A 178 72.37 -9.05 11.46
N GLY A 179 72.35 -10.38 11.38
CA GLY A 179 72.69 -11.12 10.17
C GLY A 179 74.15 -10.95 9.70
N TYR A 180 75.09 -10.77 10.63
CA TYR A 180 76.47 -10.35 10.31
C TYR A 180 77.21 -11.31 9.37
N GLU A 181 77.17 -12.63 9.61
CA GLU A 181 77.85 -13.65 8.77
C GLU A 181 76.97 -14.23 7.65
N ILE A 182 75.77 -13.67 7.40
CA ILE A 182 74.91 -14.11 6.29
C ILE A 182 75.66 -13.92 4.97
N SER A 183 75.96 -14.99 4.24
CA SER A 183 76.66 -14.90 2.95
C SER A 183 75.74 -15.22 1.77
N THR A 184 75.11 -16.40 1.79
CA THR A 184 74.25 -16.93 0.71
C THR A 184 72.79 -17.14 1.13
N ALA A 185 72.47 -16.84 2.39
CA ALA A 185 71.19 -17.10 3.04
C ALA A 185 70.04 -16.22 2.46
N LEU A 186 68.83 -16.76 2.31
CA LEU A 186 67.71 -16.12 1.60
C LEU A 186 66.47 -15.85 2.47
N SER A 187 65.81 -14.72 2.26
CA SER A 187 64.49 -14.39 2.83
C SER A 187 64.41 -14.41 4.37
N ASN A 188 65.50 -14.15 5.08
CA ASN A 188 65.52 -14.14 6.56
C ASN A 188 65.05 -12.79 7.13
N THR A 189 64.25 -12.79 8.19
CA THR A 189 63.78 -11.56 8.88
C THR A 189 64.43 -11.46 10.25
N VAL A 190 65.35 -10.53 10.45
CA VAL A 190 66.22 -10.43 11.63
C VAL A 190 66.06 -9.06 12.29
N MET A 191 65.91 -9.01 13.61
CA MET A 191 65.71 -7.75 14.35
C MET A 191 66.29 -7.84 15.77
N GLY A 192 67.53 -7.41 15.99
CA GLY A 192 68.14 -7.41 17.31
C GLY A 192 69.66 -7.34 17.31
N HIS A 193 70.26 -7.01 18.46
CA HIS A 193 71.71 -7.00 18.62
C HIS A 193 72.27 -8.43 18.45
N LYS A 194 73.08 -8.64 17.41
CA LYS A 194 73.64 -9.96 17.03
C LYS A 194 72.57 -11.05 16.87
N ALA A 195 71.38 -10.69 16.43
CA ALA A 195 70.39 -11.66 15.97
C ALA A 195 70.88 -12.34 14.67
N LEU A 196 70.66 -13.65 14.52
CA LEU A 196 71.11 -14.49 13.40
C LEU A 196 72.61 -14.29 13.03
N TYR A 197 73.47 -14.14 14.04
CA TYR A 197 74.85 -13.64 13.86
C TYR A 197 75.74 -14.58 13.04
N ALA A 198 75.80 -15.87 13.39
CA ALA A 198 76.75 -16.85 12.83
C ALA A 198 76.20 -17.69 11.66
N THR A 199 75.00 -17.39 11.16
CA THR A 199 74.33 -18.19 10.12
C THR A 199 74.86 -17.84 8.74
N THR A 200 75.70 -18.71 8.17
CA THR A 200 76.33 -18.47 6.86
C THR A 200 75.40 -18.80 5.70
N SER A 201 74.63 -19.88 5.83
CA SER A 201 73.65 -20.33 4.83
C SER A 201 72.36 -20.78 5.51
N GLY A 202 71.22 -20.41 4.93
CA GLY A 202 69.92 -20.77 5.49
C GLY A 202 68.78 -19.90 5.01
N ASN A 203 67.58 -20.47 4.90
CA ASN A 203 66.47 -19.79 4.23
C ASN A 203 65.25 -19.62 5.14
N ALA A 204 64.57 -18.48 4.97
CA ALA A 204 63.28 -18.15 5.58
C ALA A 204 63.24 -18.26 7.12
N ASN A 205 64.34 -17.92 7.81
CA ASN A 205 64.38 -17.86 9.27
C ASN A 205 63.95 -16.47 9.78
N VAL A 206 63.21 -16.43 10.88
CA VAL A 206 62.85 -15.21 11.61
C VAL A 206 63.64 -15.17 12.92
N SER A 207 64.28 -14.04 13.24
CA SER A 207 65.21 -13.89 14.36
C SER A 207 65.09 -12.52 15.01
N ILE A 208 64.12 -12.36 15.89
CA ILE A 208 63.78 -11.11 16.58
C ILE A 208 64.24 -11.22 18.04
N GLY A 209 64.91 -10.20 18.58
CA GLY A 209 65.51 -10.19 19.91
C GLY A 209 67.03 -10.40 19.89
N SER A 210 67.72 -9.82 20.88
CA SER A 210 69.18 -9.89 21.00
C SER A 210 69.67 -11.33 21.16
N TYR A 211 70.75 -11.70 20.48
CA TYR A 211 71.28 -13.07 20.46
C TYR A 211 70.27 -14.18 20.06
N SER A 212 69.13 -13.83 19.45
CA SER A 212 68.26 -14.83 18.81
C SER A 212 69.04 -15.54 17.69
N LEU A 213 68.92 -16.86 17.63
CA LEU A 213 69.65 -17.73 16.68
C LEU A 213 71.18 -17.54 16.63
N PHE A 214 71.82 -17.02 17.70
CA PHE A 214 73.20 -16.52 17.68
C PHE A 214 74.28 -17.45 17.08
N THR A 215 74.36 -18.72 17.50
CA THR A 215 75.50 -19.60 17.13
C THR A 215 75.20 -20.58 15.98
N ASN A 216 74.04 -20.50 15.36
CA ASN A 216 73.52 -21.53 14.45
C ASN A 216 74.05 -21.36 13.02
N GLN A 217 74.73 -22.37 12.47
CA GLN A 217 75.51 -22.19 11.23
C GLN A 217 74.76 -22.50 9.92
N VAL A 218 73.84 -23.49 9.92
CA VAL A 218 73.08 -23.94 8.74
C VAL A 218 71.63 -24.21 9.14
N LEU A 219 70.67 -23.42 8.63
CA LEU A 219 69.28 -23.40 9.13
C LEU A 219 68.21 -23.29 8.04
N LYS A 220 66.99 -23.77 8.31
CA LYS A 220 65.81 -23.52 7.47
C LYS A 220 64.55 -23.35 8.32
N ASN A 221 63.75 -22.35 7.97
CA ASN A 221 62.39 -22.14 8.47
C ASN A 221 62.25 -22.05 10.02
N LEU A 222 63.29 -21.58 10.73
CA LEU A 222 63.20 -21.35 12.18
C LEU A 222 62.56 -20.00 12.51
N VAL A 223 61.81 -19.92 13.61
CA VAL A 223 61.24 -18.66 14.13
C VAL A 223 61.70 -18.46 15.57
N ALA A 224 62.56 -17.47 15.81
CA ALA A 224 63.03 -17.07 17.13
C ALA A 224 62.58 -15.63 17.43
N VAL A 225 61.85 -15.40 18.53
CA VAL A 225 61.32 -14.09 18.92
C VAL A 225 61.51 -13.88 20.44
N GLY A 226 62.71 -13.47 20.84
CA GLY A 226 63.09 -13.22 22.23
C GLY A 226 64.61 -13.10 22.39
N ASP A 227 65.07 -12.54 23.51
CA ASP A 227 66.50 -12.58 23.83
C ASP A 227 66.95 -14.03 23.98
N SER A 228 68.06 -14.40 23.32
CA SER A 228 68.62 -15.75 23.36
C SER A 228 67.65 -16.88 22.92
N ALA A 229 66.56 -16.56 22.21
CA ALA A 229 65.66 -17.57 21.65
C ALA A 229 66.39 -18.40 20.59
N LEU A 230 66.32 -19.74 20.69
CA LEU A 230 67.06 -20.68 19.83
C LEU A 230 68.57 -20.37 19.75
N TYR A 231 69.20 -19.96 20.86
CA TYR A 231 70.60 -19.51 20.92
C TYR A 231 71.61 -20.49 20.28
N SER A 232 71.48 -21.80 20.52
CA SER A 232 72.42 -22.83 20.05
C SER A 232 71.75 -24.18 19.71
N ASN A 233 71.49 -24.42 18.42
CA ASN A 233 70.93 -25.67 17.88
C ASN A 233 71.84 -26.23 16.77
N ASN A 234 73.13 -26.43 17.07
CA ASN A 234 74.13 -26.86 16.09
C ASN A 234 74.08 -28.37 15.74
N GLY A 235 72.89 -28.99 15.79
CA GLY A 235 72.62 -30.32 15.27
C GLY A 235 72.12 -30.25 13.83
N SER A 236 72.52 -31.20 12.97
CA SER A 236 72.21 -31.20 11.52
C SER A 236 70.74 -31.49 11.16
N LEU A 237 69.83 -31.42 12.13
CA LEU A 237 68.40 -31.79 12.03
C LEU A 237 67.44 -30.71 12.60
N ALA A 238 67.96 -29.61 13.17
CA ALA A 238 67.14 -28.59 13.83
C ALA A 238 66.41 -27.67 12.82
N ILE A 239 65.32 -28.17 12.23
CA ILE A 239 64.45 -27.45 11.28
C ILE A 239 63.04 -27.18 11.86
N HIS A 240 62.35 -26.19 11.30
CA HIS A 240 60.96 -25.79 11.61
C HIS A 240 60.61 -25.44 13.07
N ASN A 241 61.58 -25.36 13.98
CA ASN A 241 61.31 -24.98 15.37
C ASN A 241 60.92 -23.49 15.50
N THR A 242 59.88 -23.23 16.28
CA THR A 242 59.38 -21.89 16.67
C THR A 242 59.58 -21.67 18.17
N ALA A 243 60.15 -20.52 18.55
CA ALA A 243 60.50 -20.16 19.93
C ALA A 243 60.23 -18.67 20.18
N ILE A 244 59.22 -18.35 20.98
CA ILE A 244 58.78 -16.96 21.25
C ILE A 244 58.88 -16.68 22.75
N GLY A 245 59.99 -16.05 23.16
CA GLY A 245 60.24 -15.62 24.54
C GLY A 245 61.73 -15.62 24.90
N HIS A 246 62.09 -14.89 25.96
CA HIS A 246 63.48 -14.86 26.44
C HIS A 246 63.92 -16.29 26.83
N ALA A 247 65.01 -16.74 26.23
CA ALA A 247 65.62 -18.05 26.43
C ALA A 247 64.72 -19.27 26.11
N ALA A 248 63.69 -19.11 25.26
CA ALA A 248 62.93 -20.23 24.73
C ALA A 248 63.80 -21.11 23.80
N LEU A 249 63.75 -22.43 23.95
CA LEU A 249 64.52 -23.42 23.19
C LEU A 249 66.04 -23.08 23.07
N VAL A 250 66.68 -22.58 24.13
CA VAL A 250 68.10 -22.14 24.11
C VAL A 250 69.08 -23.19 23.60
N SER A 251 68.86 -24.45 23.97
CA SER A 251 69.70 -25.59 23.62
C SER A 251 68.82 -26.79 23.26
N ASN A 252 68.57 -26.98 21.98
CA ASN A 252 67.95 -28.18 21.41
C ASN A 252 68.99 -28.87 20.51
N SER A 253 69.34 -30.12 20.82
CA SER A 253 70.39 -30.88 20.13
C SER A 253 69.88 -31.73 18.96
N GLU A 254 68.63 -32.21 19.00
CA GLU A 254 68.14 -33.25 18.07
C GLU A 254 66.70 -33.03 17.57
N GLY A 255 65.89 -32.18 18.23
CA GLY A 255 64.45 -32.07 17.97
C GLY A 255 64.04 -31.13 16.82
N HIS A 256 62.97 -31.48 16.09
CA HIS A 256 62.39 -30.72 14.98
C HIS A 256 60.87 -30.51 15.09
N ASP A 257 60.35 -29.52 14.34
CA ASP A 257 58.93 -29.15 14.27
C ASP A 257 58.28 -28.75 15.63
N ASN A 258 59.05 -28.26 16.61
CA ASN A 258 58.53 -27.85 17.92
C ASN A 258 58.12 -26.37 17.98
N SER A 259 57.05 -26.02 18.70
CA SER A 259 56.54 -24.65 18.85
C SER A 259 56.35 -24.24 20.32
N PHE A 260 57.26 -23.40 20.83
CA PHE A 260 57.25 -22.96 22.23
C PHE A 260 57.08 -21.44 22.37
N ILE A 261 56.20 -21.02 23.28
CA ILE A 261 55.89 -19.61 23.55
C ILE A 261 55.95 -19.37 25.06
N GLY A 262 56.93 -18.63 25.54
CA GLY A 262 57.09 -18.27 26.95
C GLY A 262 58.53 -17.99 27.40
N PHE A 263 58.70 -17.46 28.61
CA PHE A 263 60.02 -17.32 29.23
C PHE A 263 60.61 -18.71 29.53
N ARG A 264 61.81 -18.99 29.01
CA ARG A 264 62.58 -20.24 29.18
C ARG A 264 61.86 -21.54 28.77
N SER A 265 60.77 -21.49 28.00
CA SER A 265 60.04 -22.70 27.63
C SER A 265 60.84 -23.62 26.69
N GLY A 266 60.64 -24.94 26.80
CA GLY A 266 61.29 -25.97 25.99
C GLY A 266 62.81 -26.13 26.17
N ASN A 267 63.39 -25.71 27.29
CA ASN A 267 64.85 -25.77 27.48
C ASN A 267 65.37 -27.20 27.73
N SER A 268 66.31 -27.66 26.91
CA SER A 268 66.83 -29.04 26.85
C SER A 268 65.82 -30.10 26.38
N LEU A 269 64.94 -29.75 25.43
CA LEU A 269 64.00 -30.68 24.81
C LEU A 269 64.71 -31.74 23.94
N HIS A 270 64.25 -32.98 23.99
CA HIS A 270 64.78 -34.14 23.24
C HIS A 270 63.69 -34.83 22.38
N GLY A 271 62.78 -34.05 21.79
CA GLY A 271 61.61 -34.58 21.06
C GLY A 271 61.13 -33.69 19.91
N ASN A 272 60.13 -34.17 19.17
CA ASN A 272 59.60 -33.58 17.95
C ASN A 272 58.11 -33.25 18.06
N ASN A 273 57.61 -32.29 17.26
CA ASN A 273 56.19 -31.90 17.16
C ASN A 273 55.53 -31.36 18.46
N ASN A 274 56.31 -30.95 19.46
CA ASN A 274 55.78 -30.48 20.76
C ASN A 274 55.28 -29.04 20.67
N THR A 275 54.11 -28.74 21.24
CA THR A 275 53.61 -27.35 21.40
C THR A 275 53.40 -27.01 22.88
N GLY A 276 54.10 -25.98 23.36
CA GLY A 276 54.03 -25.54 24.76
C GLY A 276 53.89 -24.02 24.90
N ILE A 277 52.81 -23.57 25.55
CA ILE A 277 52.47 -22.15 25.69
C ILE A 277 52.35 -21.81 27.18
N GLY A 278 53.37 -21.11 27.71
CA GLY A 278 53.46 -20.76 29.13
C GLY A 278 54.89 -20.41 29.56
N MET A 279 55.02 -19.63 30.63
CA MET A 279 56.31 -19.45 31.31
C MET A 279 56.77 -20.79 31.87
N HIS A 280 58.02 -21.18 31.59
CA HIS A 280 58.58 -22.49 31.95
C HIS A 280 57.82 -23.72 31.41
N ALA A 281 56.96 -23.60 30.39
CA ALA A 281 56.34 -24.75 29.74
C ALA A 281 57.43 -25.74 29.24
N SER A 282 57.40 -26.98 29.75
CA SER A 282 58.42 -28.02 29.54
C SER A 282 59.87 -27.58 29.85
N TYR A 283 60.08 -26.76 30.89
CA TYR A 283 61.40 -26.30 31.31
C TYR A 283 62.11 -27.32 32.22
N HIS A 284 62.86 -28.23 31.59
CA HIS A 284 63.46 -29.42 32.22
C HIS A 284 62.41 -30.41 32.77
N ASN A 285 62.82 -31.67 32.94
CA ASN A 285 61.92 -32.75 33.32
C ASN A 285 61.58 -32.68 34.84
N GLY A 286 60.48 -32.03 35.22
CA GLY A 286 59.82 -32.34 36.51
C GLY A 286 59.19 -31.23 37.36
N SER A 287 58.97 -29.99 36.90
CA SER A 287 58.07 -29.04 37.60
C SER A 287 57.62 -27.87 36.71
N GLY A 288 56.29 -27.71 36.55
CA GLY A 288 55.72 -26.76 35.58
C GLY A 288 54.27 -26.36 35.88
N ASP A 289 53.99 -25.87 37.09
CA ASP A 289 52.65 -25.46 37.52
C ASP A 289 51.99 -24.42 36.60
N ASN A 290 50.67 -24.49 36.48
CA ASN A 290 49.83 -23.62 35.62
C ASN A 290 50.21 -23.65 34.12
N SER A 291 50.71 -24.77 33.60
CA SER A 291 51.03 -24.95 32.17
C SER A 291 49.82 -25.27 31.30
N CYS A 292 49.88 -24.85 30.02
CA CYS A 292 48.97 -25.27 28.96
C CYS A 292 49.76 -26.02 27.88
N VAL A 293 49.41 -27.29 27.66
CA VAL A 293 50.14 -28.22 26.77
C VAL A 293 49.15 -28.89 25.82
N ALA A 294 49.46 -28.86 24.52
CA ALA A 294 48.57 -29.35 23.47
C ALA A 294 49.34 -30.17 22.43
N GLY A 295 48.85 -31.38 22.12
CA GLY A 295 49.50 -32.29 21.18
C GLY A 295 49.07 -33.75 21.34
N PHE A 296 49.71 -34.63 20.56
CA PHE A 296 49.68 -36.08 20.79
C PHE A 296 50.67 -36.41 21.93
N GLU A 297 50.27 -37.28 22.88
CA GLU A 297 51.06 -37.58 24.09
C GLU A 297 51.41 -36.35 24.96
N ALA A 298 50.57 -35.30 24.91
CA ALA A 298 50.71 -34.10 25.74
C ALA A 298 50.69 -34.44 27.25
N GLY A 299 51.79 -34.13 27.94
CA GLY A 299 51.98 -34.40 29.37
C GLY A 299 52.35 -35.85 29.72
N PHE A 300 52.79 -36.67 28.76
CA PHE A 300 53.11 -38.08 28.99
C PHE A 300 54.19 -38.26 30.07
N THR A 301 53.85 -38.96 31.15
CA THR A 301 54.70 -39.19 32.34
C THR A 301 55.16 -37.94 33.10
N GLU A 302 54.44 -36.82 33.03
CA GLU A 302 54.63 -35.71 33.97
C GLU A 302 54.17 -36.09 35.39
N GLY A 303 55.00 -35.80 36.39
CA GLY A 303 54.74 -36.13 37.80
C GLY A 303 54.71 -34.88 38.67
N PHE A 304 53.62 -34.71 39.43
CA PHE A 304 53.37 -33.62 40.38
C PHE A 304 53.43 -32.21 39.76
N ALA A 305 52.32 -31.78 39.16
CA ALA A 305 52.07 -30.40 38.76
C ALA A 305 50.61 -30.02 39.10
N ASP A 306 50.38 -28.78 39.52
CA ASP A 306 49.07 -28.26 39.93
C ASP A 306 48.49 -27.27 38.90
N GLY A 307 47.16 -27.12 38.84
CA GLY A 307 46.46 -26.16 37.98
C GLY A 307 46.65 -26.34 36.46
N MET A 308 46.88 -27.58 36.00
CA MET A 308 47.20 -27.90 34.59
C MET A 308 45.97 -27.93 33.67
N SER A 309 46.12 -27.41 32.45
CA SER A 309 45.14 -27.55 31.35
C SER A 309 45.75 -28.33 30.19
N ILE A 310 45.28 -29.56 29.96
CA ILE A 310 45.87 -30.50 28.99
C ILE A 310 44.82 -30.93 27.97
N CYS A 311 45.09 -30.72 26.68
CA CYS A 311 44.18 -31.09 25.60
C CYS A 311 44.87 -31.83 24.45
N GLY A 312 44.26 -32.93 24.02
CA GLY A 312 44.85 -33.84 23.03
C GLY A 312 44.37 -35.29 23.16
N THR A 313 44.79 -36.14 22.23
CA THR A 313 44.56 -37.59 22.32
C THR A 313 45.49 -38.19 23.37
N GLN A 314 44.93 -38.97 24.31
CA GLN A 314 45.64 -39.50 25.48
C GLN A 314 46.25 -38.43 26.42
N ALA A 315 45.66 -37.22 26.47
CA ALA A 315 46.08 -36.16 27.39
C ALA A 315 46.12 -36.64 28.86
N GLY A 316 47.28 -36.51 29.50
CA GLY A 316 47.49 -36.88 30.91
C GLY A 316 47.48 -38.40 31.21
N TYR A 317 47.69 -39.26 30.21
CA TYR A 317 47.69 -40.72 30.40
C TYR A 317 48.72 -41.18 31.45
N GLY A 318 48.24 -41.83 32.51
CA GLY A 318 49.07 -42.32 33.63
C GLY A 318 49.61 -41.25 34.58
N GLY A 319 49.14 -40.00 34.49
CA GLY A 319 49.55 -38.90 35.38
C GLY A 319 48.96 -39.00 36.78
N ASN A 320 49.64 -38.41 37.77
CA ASN A 320 49.24 -38.47 39.19
C ASN A 320 48.95 -37.05 39.72
N PHE A 321 47.77 -36.54 39.36
CA PHE A 321 47.32 -35.17 39.63
C PHE A 321 46.69 -35.07 41.03
N GLN A 322 46.96 -33.99 41.79
CA GLN A 322 46.50 -33.86 43.18
C GLN A 322 45.34 -32.86 43.40
N SER A 323 45.13 -31.93 42.47
CA SER A 323 44.00 -30.98 42.46
C SER A 323 43.79 -30.40 41.04
N ASP A 324 42.59 -29.85 40.81
CA ASP A 324 42.25 -28.83 39.79
C ASP A 324 42.84 -28.98 38.37
N ALA A 325 42.96 -30.22 37.87
CA ALA A 325 43.39 -30.53 36.51
C ALA A 325 42.21 -30.58 35.52
N ALA A 326 42.26 -29.77 34.46
CA ALA A 326 41.27 -29.77 33.39
C ALA A 326 41.75 -30.64 32.19
N LEU A 327 41.17 -31.83 32.06
CA LEU A 327 41.53 -32.83 31.04
C LEU A 327 40.48 -32.88 29.92
N LEU A 328 40.85 -32.46 28.70
CA LEU A 328 39.87 -32.25 27.61
C LEU A 328 40.37 -32.87 26.29
N GLY A 329 39.99 -34.11 26.02
CA GLY A 329 40.34 -34.81 24.78
C GLY A 329 39.96 -36.29 24.76
N ALA A 330 40.02 -36.91 23.58
CA ALA A 330 39.67 -38.32 23.41
C ALA A 330 40.67 -39.24 24.13
N GLY A 331 40.17 -40.01 25.10
CA GLY A 331 40.99 -40.89 25.94
C GLY A 331 41.78 -40.17 27.05
N ALA A 332 41.43 -38.93 27.39
CA ALA A 332 42.06 -38.22 28.51
C ALA A 332 41.67 -38.86 29.87
N GLY A 333 42.60 -38.87 30.82
CA GLY A 333 42.36 -39.33 32.21
C GLY A 333 42.19 -40.85 32.41
N VAL A 334 42.49 -41.68 31.40
CA VAL A 334 42.41 -43.15 31.53
C VAL A 334 43.42 -43.67 32.58
N GLN A 335 42.92 -44.47 33.52
CA GLN A 335 43.59 -45.01 34.73
C GLN A 335 43.77 -44.07 35.94
N ASN A 336 43.13 -42.89 35.97
CA ASN A 336 43.04 -42.10 37.21
C ASN A 336 42.05 -42.75 38.19
N MET A 337 42.41 -42.89 39.49
CA MET A 337 41.64 -43.71 40.46
C MET A 337 40.71 -42.95 41.43
N ASP A 338 40.90 -41.65 41.66
CA ASP A 338 40.03 -40.83 42.53
C ASP A 338 39.80 -39.43 41.92
N SER A 339 38.62 -39.18 41.35
CA SER A 339 38.21 -37.83 40.93
C SER A 339 36.69 -37.72 40.72
N TRP A 340 36.13 -36.52 40.84
CA TRP A 340 34.82 -36.21 40.25
C TRP A 340 34.96 -36.15 38.73
N THR A 341 34.46 -37.16 38.02
CA THR A 341 34.44 -37.19 36.55
C THR A 341 33.37 -36.24 35.99
N VAL A 342 33.53 -34.93 36.21
CA VAL A 342 32.96 -33.93 35.31
C VAL A 342 33.68 -34.10 33.99
N GLY A 343 33.04 -34.76 33.02
CA GLY A 343 33.51 -34.87 31.64
C GLY A 343 33.44 -33.52 30.93
N GLY A 344 34.19 -32.53 31.44
CA GLY A 344 34.13 -31.13 31.02
C GLY A 344 34.66 -30.94 29.61
N GLY A 345 33.78 -31.06 28.63
CA GLY A 345 34.11 -30.92 27.22
C GLY A 345 32.88 -31.01 26.33
N PHE A 346 33.12 -31.00 25.03
CA PHE A 346 32.17 -31.44 24.02
C PHE A 346 32.00 -32.97 24.20
N LEU A 347 30.78 -33.45 24.48
CA LEU A 347 30.42 -34.86 24.76
C LEU A 347 30.77 -35.36 26.19
N ALA A 348 30.05 -34.88 27.21
CA ALA A 348 30.21 -35.37 28.58
C ALA A 348 29.43 -36.68 28.81
N LEU A 349 30.15 -37.79 29.06
CA LEU A 349 29.60 -39.15 29.28
C LEU A 349 28.66 -39.62 28.16
N PHE A 350 29.26 -39.99 27.02
CA PHE A 350 28.55 -40.42 25.82
C PHE A 350 28.50 -41.95 25.69
N ASN A 351 27.32 -42.51 25.45
CA ASN A 351 26.98 -43.93 25.29
C ASN A 351 27.15 -44.87 26.50
N GLY A 352 26.08 -45.66 26.72
CA GLY A 352 25.94 -46.69 27.74
C GLY A 352 24.49 -46.79 28.19
N CYS A 353 24.00 -47.99 28.54
CA CYS A 353 22.72 -48.10 29.26
C CYS A 353 22.98 -47.84 30.74
N VAL A 354 22.45 -46.73 31.27
CA VAL A 354 22.65 -46.30 32.65
C VAL A 354 21.41 -45.58 33.17
N TRP A 355 21.03 -45.88 34.41
CA TRP A 355 19.95 -45.20 35.15
C TRP A 355 20.56 -44.29 36.21
N ASN A 356 19.90 -43.17 36.55
CA ASN A 356 20.32 -42.23 37.60
C ASN A 356 21.69 -41.54 37.36
N GLN A 357 21.96 -41.07 36.14
CA GLN A 357 23.15 -40.28 35.82
C GLN A 357 22.96 -38.77 36.09
N ILE A 358 24.06 -38.07 36.42
CA ILE A 358 24.14 -36.61 36.46
C ILE A 358 25.33 -36.17 35.61
N ALA A 359 25.11 -35.31 34.61
CA ALA A 359 26.18 -34.73 33.81
C ALA A 359 25.96 -33.22 33.59
N ILE A 360 27.04 -32.45 33.70
CA ILE A 360 27.03 -30.98 33.63
C ILE A 360 28.04 -30.54 32.58
N GLY A 361 27.57 -29.85 31.54
CA GLY A 361 28.42 -29.43 30.42
C GLY A 361 27.60 -29.10 29.16
N ARG A 362 28.29 -28.93 28.03
CA ARG A 362 27.65 -28.93 26.72
C ARG A 362 27.59 -30.36 26.20
N GLU A 363 26.43 -30.80 25.71
CA GLU A 363 26.23 -32.14 25.16
C GLU A 363 26.47 -33.24 26.22
N SER A 364 25.94 -32.99 27.42
CA SER A 364 25.95 -33.88 28.58
C SER A 364 24.89 -34.98 28.45
N LEU A 365 25.30 -36.25 28.56
CA LEU A 365 24.46 -37.43 28.31
C LEU A 365 23.80 -37.38 26.91
N TYR A 366 24.51 -36.88 25.90
CA TYR A 366 23.92 -36.53 24.60
C TYR A 366 23.35 -37.72 23.82
N SER A 367 23.94 -38.92 23.88
CA SER A 367 23.40 -40.11 23.19
C SER A 367 23.28 -41.27 24.17
N MET A 368 22.04 -41.67 24.48
CA MET A 368 21.71 -42.77 25.38
C MET A 368 20.86 -43.81 24.65
N THR A 369 21.30 -45.07 24.64
CA THR A 369 20.53 -46.16 24.03
C THR A 369 19.33 -46.56 24.90
N SER A 370 19.51 -46.51 26.22
CA SER A 370 18.41 -46.48 27.18
C SER A 370 18.84 -45.80 28.47
N GLY A 371 18.18 -44.70 28.81
CA GLY A 371 18.27 -44.01 30.10
C GLY A 371 16.87 -43.78 30.68
N GLU A 372 16.72 -43.97 31.98
CA GLU A 372 15.50 -43.68 32.73
C GLU A 372 15.91 -42.99 34.03
N GLY A 373 15.29 -41.84 34.33
CA GLY A 373 15.59 -41.03 35.52
C GLY A 373 16.96 -40.34 35.45
N CYS A 374 17.38 -39.86 34.28
CA CYS A 374 18.65 -39.16 34.07
C CYS A 374 18.50 -37.63 34.22
N LEU A 375 19.53 -36.97 34.75
CA LEU A 375 19.60 -35.50 34.92
C LEU A 375 20.73 -34.90 34.08
N GLY A 376 20.35 -34.16 33.03
CA GLY A 376 21.28 -33.43 32.18
C GLY A 376 21.20 -31.93 32.41
N ILE A 377 22.33 -31.29 32.71
CA ILE A 377 22.40 -29.84 32.92
C ILE A 377 23.38 -29.20 31.92
N GLY A 378 22.92 -28.13 31.27
CA GLY A 378 23.67 -27.35 30.27
C GLY A 378 23.10 -27.43 28.86
N THR A 379 23.82 -26.87 27.87
CA THR A 379 23.34 -26.77 26.49
C THR A 379 23.38 -28.14 25.80
N TYR A 380 22.28 -28.55 25.16
CA TYR A 380 22.12 -29.87 24.53
C TYR A 380 22.29 -31.07 25.49
N ALA A 381 21.94 -30.90 26.77
CA ALA A 381 21.89 -32.04 27.69
C ALA A 381 20.75 -33.01 27.31
N LEU A 382 21.00 -34.32 27.46
CA LEU A 382 20.05 -35.41 27.14
C LEU A 382 19.50 -35.35 25.69
N HIS A 383 20.34 -35.03 24.70
CA HIS A 383 19.87 -34.68 23.36
C HIS A 383 19.14 -35.81 22.63
N GLU A 384 19.74 -37.00 22.53
CA GLU A 384 19.24 -38.20 21.85
C GLU A 384 19.06 -39.34 22.86
N ASN A 385 17.82 -39.63 23.29
CA ASN A 385 17.50 -40.84 24.09
C ASN A 385 16.68 -41.84 23.25
N THR A 386 17.25 -43.01 22.95
CA THR A 386 16.64 -43.96 22.00
C THR A 386 15.37 -44.61 22.56
N THR A 387 15.46 -45.20 23.76
CA THR A 387 14.31 -45.78 24.47
C THR A 387 14.42 -45.54 25.98
N GLY A 388 13.64 -44.61 26.51
CA GLY A 388 13.79 -44.11 27.89
C GLY A 388 12.76 -43.03 28.23
N GLY A 389 12.57 -42.69 29.50
CA GLY A 389 11.55 -41.72 29.93
C GLY A 389 11.73 -41.28 31.39
N ARG A 390 10.84 -40.38 31.84
CA ARG A 390 10.93 -39.72 33.16
C ARG A 390 12.28 -39.01 33.41
N ASP A 391 12.92 -38.55 32.34
CA ASP A 391 14.18 -37.82 32.40
C ASP A 391 13.96 -36.33 32.68
N ILE A 392 15.01 -35.64 33.15
CA ILE A 392 15.00 -34.21 33.46
C ILE A 392 16.16 -33.48 32.79
N GLY A 393 15.86 -32.56 31.87
CA GLY A 393 16.83 -31.68 31.22
C GLY A 393 16.70 -30.23 31.68
N ILE A 394 17.82 -29.59 32.04
CA ILE A 394 17.84 -28.20 32.51
C ILE A 394 18.91 -27.39 31.75
N GLY A 395 18.49 -26.49 30.86
CA GLY A 395 19.41 -25.71 30.02
C GLY A 395 18.79 -25.17 28.73
N ASP A 396 19.62 -24.78 27.77
CA ASP A 396 19.18 -24.44 26.41
C ASP A 396 19.20 -25.71 25.52
N SER A 397 18.10 -25.95 24.81
CA SER A 397 17.98 -27.04 23.80
C SER A 397 18.20 -28.44 24.37
N VAL A 398 17.74 -28.65 25.60
CA VAL A 398 17.77 -29.93 26.32
C VAL A 398 16.66 -30.88 25.84
N MET A 399 16.90 -32.19 25.85
CA MET A 399 15.91 -33.25 25.53
C MET A 399 15.33 -33.16 24.10
N TYR A 400 16.21 -32.98 23.12
CA TYR A 400 15.88 -32.41 21.81
C TYR A 400 15.58 -33.45 20.70
N HIS A 401 15.74 -34.75 20.95
CA HIS A 401 15.57 -35.80 19.94
C HIS A 401 15.40 -37.24 20.48
N SER A 402 14.40 -37.48 21.32
CA SER A 402 14.13 -38.82 21.88
C SER A 402 13.19 -39.65 21.01
N THR A 403 13.49 -40.92 20.72
CA THR A 403 12.72 -41.72 19.73
C THR A 403 11.54 -42.53 20.28
N SER A 404 11.48 -42.78 21.60
CA SER A 404 10.23 -43.20 22.27
C SER A 404 10.30 -42.82 23.75
N SER A 405 9.79 -41.64 24.11
CA SER A 405 10.04 -41.06 25.44
C SER A 405 8.87 -40.31 26.06
N PHE A 406 8.45 -40.77 27.23
CA PHE A 406 7.22 -40.38 27.92
C PHE A 406 7.50 -39.77 29.31
N GLU A 407 6.56 -38.95 29.80
CA GLU A 407 6.58 -38.36 31.16
C GLU A 407 7.82 -37.50 31.47
N ASN A 408 8.45 -36.89 30.45
CA ASN A 408 9.66 -36.11 30.65
C ASN A 408 9.36 -34.66 31.06
N THR A 409 10.31 -34.05 31.77
CA THR A 409 10.26 -32.64 32.17
C THR A 409 11.51 -31.91 31.70
N ALA A 410 11.34 -30.85 30.90
CA ALA A 410 12.47 -30.05 30.43
C ALA A 410 12.31 -28.56 30.74
N LEU A 411 13.38 -27.95 31.23
CA LEU A 411 13.37 -26.63 31.85
C LEU A 411 14.40 -25.72 31.19
N GLY A 412 13.94 -24.61 30.62
CA GLY A 412 14.77 -23.63 29.92
C GLY A 412 14.35 -23.40 28.47
N LYS A 413 15.15 -22.63 27.74
CA LYS A 413 14.84 -22.23 26.36
C LYS A 413 15.00 -23.42 25.40
N ASN A 414 14.14 -23.54 24.38
CA ASN A 414 14.21 -24.61 23.36
C ASN A 414 14.10 -26.06 23.91
N ALA A 415 13.64 -26.23 25.15
CA ALA A 415 13.59 -27.51 25.85
C ALA A 415 12.55 -28.49 25.25
N LEU A 416 12.75 -29.82 25.44
CA LEU A 416 11.93 -30.97 24.96
C LEU A 416 11.32 -30.76 23.56
N ARG A 417 12.14 -30.33 22.60
CA ARG A 417 11.77 -30.21 21.18
C ARG A 417 11.99 -31.52 20.42
N ASN A 418 11.28 -31.73 19.32
CA ASN A 418 11.45 -32.83 18.34
C ASN A 418 11.47 -34.28 18.90
N ASN A 419 10.57 -34.64 19.81
CA ASN A 419 10.49 -36.02 20.34
C ASN A 419 9.41 -36.86 19.64
N TRP A 420 9.71 -38.15 19.45
CA TRP A 420 8.90 -39.14 18.75
C TRP A 420 8.22 -40.09 19.76
N ASN A 421 6.94 -40.43 19.52
CA ASN A 421 6.12 -41.33 20.35
C ASN A 421 5.97 -40.95 21.84
N GLY A 422 6.14 -39.67 22.18
CA GLY A 422 6.22 -39.25 23.59
C GLY A 422 4.95 -38.67 24.19
N LYS A 423 4.27 -39.44 25.07
CA LYS A 423 3.10 -38.96 25.84
C LYS A 423 3.46 -38.13 27.06
N SER A 424 2.56 -37.22 27.42
CA SER A 424 2.55 -36.53 28.71
C SER A 424 3.84 -35.74 29.00
N ASN A 425 4.42 -35.14 27.95
CA ASN A 425 5.65 -34.36 28.09
C ASN A 425 5.33 -32.94 28.56
N THR A 426 6.10 -32.46 29.54
CA THR A 426 5.93 -31.15 30.20
C THR A 426 7.17 -30.30 29.98
N ILE A 427 6.99 -29.04 29.59
CA ILE A 427 8.13 -28.14 29.33
C ILE A 427 7.86 -26.77 29.93
N LEU A 428 8.88 -26.13 30.50
CA LEU A 428 8.75 -24.80 31.11
C LEU A 428 9.94 -23.89 30.77
N GLY A 429 9.66 -22.73 30.16
CA GLY A 429 10.66 -21.76 29.72
C GLY A 429 10.12 -20.87 28.60
N ILE A 430 10.90 -19.90 28.12
CA ILE A 430 10.53 -19.13 26.92
C ILE A 430 10.76 -20.01 25.68
N ASN A 431 9.79 -20.08 24.78
CA ASN A 431 9.82 -20.89 23.55
C ASN A 431 9.99 -22.41 23.85
N CYS A 432 8.91 -23.02 24.33
CA CYS A 432 8.80 -24.40 24.81
C CYS A 432 7.65 -25.16 24.11
N ILE A 433 7.75 -26.49 24.01
CA ILE A 433 7.05 -27.38 23.05
C ILE A 433 6.98 -26.76 21.64
N GLY A 434 8.01 -27.06 20.86
CA GLY A 434 7.84 -27.29 19.43
C GLY A 434 8.06 -28.77 19.15
N ASN A 435 7.18 -29.40 18.37
CA ASN A 435 7.34 -30.77 17.89
C ASN A 435 7.49 -31.87 18.97
N ASN A 436 6.44 -32.15 19.76
CA ASN A 436 6.33 -33.44 20.46
C ASN A 436 5.23 -34.28 19.78
N GLN A 437 5.61 -35.35 19.08
CA GLN A 437 4.73 -36.12 18.22
C GLN A 437 4.28 -37.42 18.90
N ILE A 438 2.98 -37.56 19.17
CA ILE A 438 2.41 -38.72 19.87
C ILE A 438 1.65 -39.62 18.89
N VAL A 439 2.19 -40.80 18.58
CA VAL A 439 1.57 -41.73 17.60
C VAL A 439 0.89 -42.93 18.28
N SER A 440 -0.10 -42.63 19.12
CA SER A 440 -1.20 -43.55 19.45
C SER A 440 -2.44 -42.75 19.84
N SER A 441 -3.63 -43.36 19.88
CA SER A 441 -4.93 -42.69 19.80
C SER A 441 -5.39 -41.83 21.01
N TYR A 442 -4.47 -41.43 21.91
CA TYR A 442 -4.77 -40.66 23.14
C TYR A 442 -3.53 -39.83 23.52
N SER A 443 -3.59 -38.51 23.36
CA SER A 443 -2.38 -37.69 23.12
C SER A 443 -2.48 -36.24 23.61
N SER A 444 -1.95 -35.95 24.80
CA SER A 444 -1.85 -34.59 25.36
C SER A 444 -0.41 -34.20 25.68
N ASN A 445 -0.08 -32.93 25.49
CA ASN A 445 1.24 -32.31 25.68
C ASN A 445 1.04 -30.88 26.22
N VAL A 446 1.83 -30.48 27.24
CA VAL A 446 1.61 -29.26 28.04
C VAL A 446 2.85 -28.38 28.04
N CYS A 447 2.70 -27.11 27.67
CA CYS A 447 3.79 -26.23 27.32
C CYS A 447 3.73 -24.93 28.16
N ILE A 448 4.71 -24.67 29.01
CA ILE A 448 4.81 -23.64 30.06
C ILE A 448 5.66 -22.39 29.76
N GLY A 449 5.16 -21.14 29.83
CA GLY A 449 5.98 -19.92 29.87
C GLY A 449 5.38 -18.70 29.16
N ALA A 450 6.19 -17.67 28.91
CA ALA A 450 5.89 -16.65 27.90
C ALA A 450 6.23 -17.21 26.50
N ASP A 451 5.37 -16.94 25.51
CA ASP A 451 5.25 -17.67 24.23
C ASP A 451 4.67 -19.09 24.34
N VAL A 452 3.95 -19.48 25.41
CA VAL A 452 3.66 -20.91 25.65
C VAL A 452 2.31 -21.28 26.29
N MET A 453 1.92 -22.55 26.14
CA MET A 453 0.92 -23.15 25.23
C MET A 453 0.25 -24.35 25.95
N SER A 454 -1.03 -24.27 26.30
CA SER A 454 -1.85 -25.38 26.86
C SER A 454 -1.58 -25.84 28.30
N GLN A 455 -2.66 -26.28 28.93
CA GLN A 455 -2.82 -26.89 30.26
C GLN A 455 -4.14 -27.69 30.24
N GLY A 456 -4.28 -28.74 31.06
CA GLY A 456 -5.57 -29.38 31.35
C GLY A 456 -5.88 -30.68 30.58
N SER A 457 -5.84 -31.81 31.28
CA SER A 457 -6.22 -33.14 30.76
C SER A 457 -7.61 -33.18 30.14
N GLY A 458 -7.74 -33.82 28.97
CA GLY A 458 -8.78 -33.51 28.01
C GLY A 458 -8.04 -33.04 26.77
N SER A 459 -7.60 -31.77 26.79
CA SER A 459 -6.88 -31.09 25.70
C SER A 459 -6.07 -31.99 24.77
N HIS A 460 -6.71 -32.38 23.68
CA HIS A 460 -6.06 -32.95 22.51
C HIS A 460 -5.80 -31.82 21.50
N SER A 461 -4.55 -31.68 21.05
CA SER A 461 -4.14 -30.75 19.96
C SER A 461 -4.21 -29.25 20.27
N ASN A 462 -4.03 -28.83 21.53
CA ASN A 462 -4.13 -27.43 21.94
C ASN A 462 -2.82 -26.62 21.76
N VAL A 463 -2.94 -25.36 21.30
CA VAL A 463 -1.85 -24.41 21.04
C VAL A 463 -2.15 -23.04 21.69
N GLY A 464 -1.22 -22.47 22.46
CA GLY A 464 -1.41 -21.22 23.23
C GLY A 464 -0.20 -20.26 23.30
N ILE A 465 0.08 -19.44 22.29
CA ILE A 465 1.33 -18.65 22.23
C ILE A 465 1.14 -17.25 22.82
N GLY A 466 1.71 -16.97 23.98
CA GLY A 466 1.75 -15.63 24.60
C GLY A 466 1.60 -15.68 26.12
N LYS A 467 1.47 -14.54 26.81
CA LYS A 467 1.24 -14.53 28.27
C LYS A 467 -0.22 -14.86 28.56
N ASN A 468 -0.49 -16.03 29.15
CA ASN A 468 -1.85 -16.48 29.48
C ASN A 468 -2.73 -16.73 28.23
N ALA A 469 -2.16 -17.26 27.14
CA ALA A 469 -2.91 -17.52 25.91
C ALA A 469 -3.99 -18.61 26.09
N LEU A 470 -3.60 -19.85 26.38
CA LEU A 470 -4.52 -20.94 26.79
C LEU A 470 -4.72 -20.96 28.31
N PHE A 471 -5.12 -19.83 28.88
CA PHE A 471 -5.39 -19.70 30.30
C PHE A 471 -6.86 -20.04 30.57
N ASP A 472 -7.12 -21.03 31.42
CA ASP A 472 -8.46 -21.53 31.77
C ASP A 472 -9.20 -22.28 30.64
N SER A 473 -8.44 -23.03 29.83
CA SER A 473 -8.92 -23.71 28.61
C SER A 473 -8.89 -25.24 28.72
N GLU A 474 -10.03 -25.82 29.09
CA GLU A 474 -10.21 -27.27 29.34
C GLU A 474 -10.57 -28.11 28.09
N ALA A 475 -10.64 -27.50 26.91
CA ALA A 475 -11.34 -28.09 25.78
C ALA A 475 -10.40 -28.61 24.67
N ASP A 476 -10.92 -29.42 23.74
CA ASP A 476 -10.10 -30.01 22.68
C ASP A 476 -9.95 -29.10 21.45
N SER A 477 -8.82 -29.25 20.74
CA SER A 477 -8.49 -28.61 19.46
C SER A 477 -8.53 -27.08 19.48
N GLN A 478 -8.08 -26.47 20.58
CA GLN A 478 -8.08 -25.02 20.78
C GLN A 478 -6.80 -24.35 20.29
N VAL A 479 -6.93 -23.16 19.71
CA VAL A 479 -5.80 -22.28 19.35
C VAL A 479 -5.97 -20.92 20.00
N ALA A 480 -4.95 -20.45 20.72
CA ALA A 480 -4.92 -19.14 21.36
C ALA A 480 -3.56 -18.46 21.10
N ILE A 481 -3.54 -17.21 20.61
CA ILE A 481 -2.28 -16.51 20.32
C ILE A 481 -2.38 -15.03 20.73
N GLY A 482 -1.58 -14.61 21.70
CA GLY A 482 -1.61 -13.29 22.31
C GLY A 482 -1.61 -13.34 23.84
N ASP A 483 -1.90 -12.21 24.47
CA ASP A 483 -1.93 -12.09 25.92
C ASP A 483 -3.37 -12.21 26.47
N GLU A 484 -3.60 -13.11 27.42
CA GLU A 484 -4.89 -13.33 28.13
C GLU A 484 -6.04 -13.69 27.17
N VAL A 485 -5.90 -14.77 26.39
CA VAL A 485 -6.70 -14.98 25.17
C VAL A 485 -8.01 -15.78 25.38
N LEU A 486 -7.96 -17.06 25.79
CA LEU A 486 -9.13 -17.93 25.96
C LEU A 486 -9.65 -17.97 27.42
N THR A 487 -9.91 -16.81 28.02
CA THR A 487 -10.18 -16.71 29.48
C THR A 487 -11.65 -16.98 29.85
N TYR A 488 -12.17 -18.19 29.56
CA TYR A 488 -13.33 -18.78 30.25
C TYR A 488 -13.51 -20.28 29.94
N HIS A 489 -14.01 -21.05 30.91
CA HIS A 489 -14.40 -22.46 30.75
C HIS A 489 -15.40 -22.69 29.59
N GLY A 490 -15.17 -23.74 28.80
CA GLY A 490 -16.17 -24.33 27.88
C GLY A 490 -15.90 -24.20 26.37
N THR A 491 -14.80 -23.58 25.94
CA THR A 491 -14.59 -23.17 24.53
C THR A 491 -14.06 -24.28 23.59
N ILE A 492 -14.83 -25.35 23.41
CA ILE A 492 -14.49 -26.52 22.56
C ILE A 492 -14.23 -26.12 21.10
N GLY A 493 -13.06 -26.47 20.56
CA GLY A 493 -12.72 -26.29 19.14
C GLY A 493 -12.54 -24.83 18.67
N SER A 494 -12.39 -23.88 19.60
CA SER A 494 -12.33 -22.45 19.27
C SER A 494 -10.90 -21.95 18.97
N THR A 495 -10.80 -20.99 18.05
CA THR A 495 -9.56 -20.34 17.59
C THR A 495 -9.58 -18.84 17.91
N ALA A 496 -8.60 -18.35 18.63
CA ALA A 496 -8.52 -16.98 19.13
C ALA A 496 -7.12 -16.37 18.92
N ILE A 497 -7.03 -15.18 18.33
CA ILE A 497 -5.75 -14.48 18.08
C ILE A 497 -5.89 -12.98 18.38
N GLY A 498 -5.12 -12.48 19.34
CA GLY A 498 -5.14 -11.10 19.84
C GLY A 498 -5.26 -11.06 21.36
N SER A 499 -4.86 -9.96 22.00
CA SER A 499 -4.98 -9.88 23.46
C SER A 499 -6.44 -9.76 23.90
N GLN A 500 -6.87 -10.63 24.82
CA GLN A 500 -8.27 -10.75 25.26
C GLN A 500 -9.24 -11.03 24.10
N SER A 501 -8.81 -11.80 23.08
CA SER A 501 -9.59 -11.98 21.84
C SER A 501 -10.65 -13.09 21.88
N LEU A 502 -10.88 -13.78 22.99
CA LEU A 502 -12.05 -14.67 23.19
C LEU A 502 -12.27 -14.90 24.70
N SER A 503 -12.56 -13.82 25.42
CA SER A 503 -12.60 -13.76 26.89
C SER A 503 -14.01 -13.61 27.46
N ASN A 504 -14.33 -14.29 28.57
CA ASN A 504 -15.63 -14.22 29.27
C ASN A 504 -16.86 -14.72 28.46
N ASN A 505 -16.74 -15.85 27.75
CA ASN A 505 -17.87 -16.44 27.00
C ASN A 505 -17.89 -17.97 27.14
N GLN A 506 -19.09 -18.54 27.11
CA GLN A 506 -19.34 -19.94 26.76
C GLN A 506 -19.54 -19.98 25.24
N ALA A 507 -18.54 -20.51 24.52
CA ALA A 507 -18.41 -20.34 23.07
C ALA A 507 -17.70 -21.52 22.38
N GLN A 508 -18.48 -22.48 21.89
CA GLN A 508 -18.03 -23.63 21.12
C GLN A 508 -17.80 -23.27 19.64
N GLY A 509 -16.74 -23.81 19.02
CA GLY A 509 -16.48 -23.74 17.57
C GLY A 509 -16.23 -22.33 17.01
N CYS A 510 -15.77 -21.40 17.82
CA CYS A 510 -15.71 -19.97 17.47
C CYS A 510 -14.37 -19.54 16.87
N THR A 511 -14.39 -18.47 16.06
CA THR A 511 -13.20 -17.83 15.51
C THR A 511 -13.15 -16.36 15.91
N ALA A 512 -12.13 -15.92 16.64
CA ALA A 512 -12.10 -14.57 17.20
C ALA A 512 -10.71 -13.91 17.07
N LEU A 513 -10.59 -12.92 16.19
CA LEU A 513 -9.32 -12.40 15.68
C LEU A 513 -9.24 -10.88 15.84
N GLY A 514 -8.50 -10.40 16.84
CA GLY A 514 -8.36 -8.98 17.19
C GLY A 514 -8.43 -8.76 18.70
N SER A 515 -7.84 -7.68 19.22
CA SER A 515 -7.89 -7.43 20.67
C SER A 515 -9.33 -7.10 21.10
N LEU A 516 -9.80 -7.74 22.17
CA LEU A 516 -11.20 -7.68 22.63
C LEU A 516 -12.22 -8.13 21.55
N ALA A 517 -11.81 -8.97 20.58
CA ALA A 517 -12.76 -9.72 19.77
C ALA A 517 -13.53 -10.72 20.67
N LEU A 518 -14.78 -11.01 20.32
CA LEU A 518 -15.68 -11.98 20.96
C LEU A 518 -15.54 -12.02 22.50
N THR A 519 -15.88 -10.91 23.17
CA THR A 519 -15.65 -10.70 24.62
C THR A 519 -16.95 -10.47 25.40
N SER A 520 -17.13 -11.13 26.55
CA SER A 520 -18.23 -10.89 27.51
C SER A 520 -19.66 -11.09 26.93
N ASN A 521 -19.85 -12.08 26.07
CA ASN A 521 -21.14 -12.34 25.37
C ASN A 521 -22.07 -13.32 26.11
N GLY A 522 -21.64 -13.92 27.22
CA GLY A 522 -22.42 -14.98 27.88
C GLY A 522 -22.40 -16.28 27.09
N PHE A 523 -23.33 -16.47 26.17
CA PHE A 523 -23.37 -17.57 25.18
C PHE A 523 -23.11 -17.02 23.78
N ALA A 524 -22.21 -17.68 23.03
CA ALA A 524 -21.88 -17.31 21.66
C ALA A 524 -21.27 -18.51 20.92
N ASP A 525 -22.10 -19.47 20.49
CA ASP A 525 -21.62 -20.66 19.77
C ASP A 525 -21.49 -20.41 18.26
N TYR A 526 -20.51 -21.06 17.63
CA TYR A 526 -20.16 -20.98 16.20
C TYR A 526 -19.97 -19.56 15.64
N CYS A 527 -19.73 -18.58 16.52
CA CYS A 527 -19.58 -17.18 16.19
C CYS A 527 -18.21 -16.85 15.57
N THR A 528 -18.19 -15.85 14.67
CA THR A 528 -16.97 -15.37 14.02
C THR A 528 -16.80 -13.87 14.21
N ALA A 529 -15.76 -13.43 14.93
CA ALA A 529 -15.46 -12.02 15.19
C ALA A 529 -14.06 -11.65 14.69
N VAL A 530 -13.94 -10.65 13.82
CA VAL A 530 -12.65 -10.26 13.23
C VAL A 530 -12.50 -8.74 13.29
N GLY A 531 -11.76 -8.27 14.29
CA GLY A 531 -11.41 -6.87 14.51
C GLY A 531 -11.39 -6.48 15.99
N MET A 532 -10.96 -5.25 16.28
CA MET A 532 -10.86 -4.75 17.64
C MET A 532 -12.25 -4.44 18.21
N ASN A 533 -12.62 -5.00 19.36
CA ASN A 533 -13.97 -4.93 19.94
C ASN A 533 -15.09 -5.42 18.99
N ALA A 534 -14.79 -6.36 18.08
CA ALA A 534 -15.82 -7.06 17.31
C ALA A 534 -16.54 -8.07 18.22
N MET A 535 -17.87 -8.07 18.31
CA MET A 535 -18.62 -8.98 19.19
C MET A 535 -18.20 -8.88 20.66
N ARG A 536 -18.10 -7.65 21.18
CA ARG A 536 -17.94 -7.41 22.62
C ARG A 536 -19.30 -7.07 23.24
N GLU A 537 -19.63 -7.68 24.38
CA GLU A 537 -20.84 -7.46 25.18
C GLU A 537 -22.15 -7.69 24.40
N SER A 538 -22.12 -8.67 23.49
CA SER A 538 -23.16 -9.01 22.52
C SER A 538 -23.79 -10.39 22.78
N TYR A 539 -24.80 -10.42 23.63
CA TYR A 539 -25.48 -11.64 24.09
C TYR A 539 -26.41 -12.25 23.01
N SER A 540 -26.27 -13.56 22.77
CA SER A 540 -27.17 -14.36 21.93
C SER A 540 -27.59 -15.62 22.67
N GLU A 541 -28.86 -16.04 22.58
CA GLU A 541 -29.32 -17.26 23.27
C GLU A 541 -29.12 -18.54 22.44
N ASP A 542 -29.24 -18.49 21.09
CA ASP A 542 -29.03 -19.63 20.18
C ASP A 542 -28.48 -19.21 18.77
N GLY A 543 -27.80 -18.04 18.65
CA GLY A 543 -27.60 -17.34 17.36
C GLY A 543 -26.23 -17.48 16.67
N PHE A 544 -26.22 -17.74 15.35
CA PHE A 544 -25.00 -17.78 14.52
C PHE A 544 -24.57 -16.37 14.06
N ASN A 545 -23.78 -15.66 14.87
CA ASN A 545 -23.37 -14.29 14.57
C ASN A 545 -21.98 -14.17 13.92
N THR A 546 -21.85 -13.28 12.93
CA THR A 546 -20.62 -13.04 12.15
C THR A 546 -20.29 -11.55 12.05
N SER A 547 -19.05 -11.16 12.35
CA SER A 547 -18.59 -9.77 12.44
C SER A 547 -17.18 -9.57 11.90
N PHE A 548 -17.00 -8.60 11.01
CA PHE A 548 -15.72 -8.23 10.40
C PHE A 548 -15.52 -6.70 10.43
N GLY A 549 -14.90 -6.17 11.47
CA GLY A 549 -14.71 -4.73 11.64
C GLY A 549 -14.23 -4.33 13.04
N ALA A 550 -13.82 -3.08 13.19
CA ALA A 550 -13.62 -2.51 14.52
C ALA A 550 -14.97 -2.03 15.08
N TYR A 551 -15.29 -2.42 16.31
CA TYR A 551 -16.55 -2.13 16.98
C TYR A 551 -17.82 -2.59 16.23
N SER A 552 -17.71 -3.59 15.36
CA SER A 552 -18.86 -4.19 14.65
C SER A 552 -19.50 -5.30 15.48
N GLN A 553 -20.83 -5.30 15.59
CA GLN A 553 -21.54 -6.07 16.61
C GLN A 553 -20.94 -5.82 18.00
N LEU A 554 -20.95 -4.56 18.44
CA LEU A 554 -20.66 -4.21 19.83
C LEU A 554 -21.99 -4.25 20.61
N GLU A 555 -21.98 -4.45 21.94
CA GLU A 555 -23.09 -4.12 22.85
C GLU A 555 -24.50 -4.67 22.43
N ASN A 556 -24.56 -5.78 21.66
CA ASN A 556 -25.79 -6.29 21.04
C ASN A 556 -26.54 -7.31 21.92
N TYR A 557 -27.62 -6.90 22.58
CA TYR A 557 -28.38 -7.74 23.49
C TYR A 557 -29.50 -8.52 22.77
N GLN A 558 -29.49 -9.86 22.84
CA GLN A 558 -30.47 -10.78 22.22
C GLN A 558 -30.40 -10.86 20.67
N GLY A 559 -29.24 -10.52 20.08
CA GLY A 559 -29.05 -10.54 18.63
C GLY A 559 -28.72 -11.92 18.06
N GLU A 560 -29.38 -12.34 16.98
CA GLU A 560 -29.24 -13.68 16.39
C GLU A 560 -29.12 -13.62 14.86
N ASN A 561 -28.33 -14.54 14.28
CA ASN A 561 -28.13 -14.71 12.84
C ASN A 561 -27.69 -13.41 12.11
N MET A 562 -26.95 -12.54 12.80
CA MET A 562 -26.52 -11.25 12.29
C MET A 562 -25.19 -11.36 11.54
N THR A 563 -25.11 -10.73 10.36
CA THR A 563 -23.85 -10.57 9.61
C THR A 563 -23.45 -9.10 9.55
N SER A 564 -22.24 -8.75 9.99
CA SER A 564 -21.70 -7.39 9.93
C SER A 564 -20.33 -7.31 9.27
N PHE A 565 -20.10 -6.25 8.49
CA PHE A 565 -18.81 -5.94 7.87
C PHE A 565 -18.56 -4.43 7.82
N GLY A 566 -17.51 -3.94 8.48
CA GLY A 566 -17.09 -2.54 8.48
C GLY A 566 -17.07 -1.89 9.86
N TYR A 567 -16.71 -0.60 9.92
CA TYR A 567 -16.53 0.11 11.19
C TYR A 567 -17.87 0.46 11.83
N SER A 568 -18.10 0.02 13.07
CA SER A 568 -19.35 0.24 13.83
C SER A 568 -20.63 -0.17 13.07
N ALA A 569 -20.55 -1.16 12.19
CA ALA A 569 -21.73 -1.80 11.62
C ALA A 569 -22.42 -2.66 12.71
N LEU A 570 -23.74 -2.53 12.88
CA LEU A 570 -24.49 -3.20 13.96
C LEU A 570 -23.92 -2.90 15.36
N ARG A 571 -23.62 -1.62 15.67
CA ARG A 571 -22.88 -1.22 16.90
C ARG A 571 -23.71 -1.31 18.19
N THR A 572 -25.01 -1.04 18.16
CA THR A 572 -25.93 -1.28 19.27
C THR A 572 -27.25 -1.74 18.67
N SER A 573 -27.47 -3.04 18.69
CA SER A 573 -28.55 -3.75 18.00
C SER A 573 -29.11 -4.84 18.90
N THR A 574 -30.43 -4.86 19.05
CA THR A 574 -31.15 -5.87 19.85
C THR A 574 -32.07 -6.74 18.99
N ALA A 575 -31.61 -6.99 17.76
CA ALA A 575 -32.39 -7.39 16.61
C ALA A 575 -31.87 -8.65 15.91
N LYS A 576 -32.69 -9.28 15.06
CA LYS A 576 -32.45 -10.63 14.53
C LYS A 576 -32.49 -10.70 13.00
N GLU A 577 -31.67 -11.60 12.43
CA GLU A 577 -31.53 -11.86 10.98
C GLU A 577 -31.15 -10.61 10.16
N ILE A 578 -30.23 -9.79 10.69
CA ILE A 578 -29.83 -8.53 10.06
C ILE A 578 -28.46 -8.61 9.36
N THR A 579 -28.37 -8.02 8.18
CA THR A 579 -27.15 -7.91 7.37
C THR A 579 -26.68 -6.45 7.24
N GLY A 580 -25.55 -6.08 7.85
CA GLY A 580 -25.04 -4.70 7.88
C GLY A 580 -23.62 -4.53 7.35
N PHE A 581 -23.47 -3.88 6.20
CA PHE A 581 -22.20 -3.71 5.48
C PHE A 581 -21.87 -2.23 5.28
N GLY A 582 -20.85 -1.71 5.99
CA GLY A 582 -20.28 -0.39 5.76
C GLY A 582 -19.85 0.35 7.02
N TYR A 583 -19.92 1.67 6.99
CA TYR A 583 -19.57 2.55 8.10
C TYR A 583 -20.85 2.98 8.80
N TYR A 584 -21.05 2.58 10.06
CA TYR A 584 -22.27 2.82 10.83
C TYR A 584 -23.57 2.34 10.12
N ALA A 585 -23.49 1.31 9.28
CA ALA A 585 -24.67 0.63 8.78
C ALA A 585 -25.39 -0.07 9.95
N LEU A 586 -26.70 0.20 10.13
CA LEU A 586 -27.50 -0.33 11.25
C LEU A 586 -26.88 -0.06 12.63
N SER A 587 -26.40 1.16 12.89
CA SER A 587 -25.61 1.41 14.10
C SER A 587 -26.41 1.43 15.40
N ASP A 588 -27.71 1.77 15.36
CA ASP A 588 -28.56 2.01 16.53
C ASP A 588 -29.97 1.40 16.33
N VAL A 589 -30.21 0.20 16.84
CA VAL A 589 -31.32 -0.69 16.42
C VAL A 589 -32.00 -1.38 17.61
N ASP A 590 -33.33 -1.28 17.70
CA ASP A 590 -34.11 -1.74 18.86
C ASP A 590 -34.62 -3.20 18.82
N THR A 591 -35.31 -3.58 19.90
CA THR A 591 -35.66 -4.96 20.29
C THR A 591 -36.70 -5.66 19.42
N TYR A 592 -37.23 -4.98 18.41
CA TYR A 592 -38.28 -5.50 17.53
C TYR A 592 -37.92 -5.40 16.04
N THR A 593 -36.67 -5.06 15.74
CA THR A 593 -36.20 -4.99 14.35
C THR A 593 -35.86 -6.41 13.84
N TYR A 594 -36.30 -6.76 12.63
CA TYR A 594 -36.10 -8.09 12.03
C TYR A 594 -35.84 -8.02 10.51
N GLY A 595 -34.96 -8.88 9.99
CA GLY A 595 -34.83 -9.14 8.55
C GLY A 595 -34.28 -7.99 7.69
N ASN A 596 -33.65 -6.98 8.30
CA ASN A 596 -33.14 -5.81 7.59
C ASN A 596 -31.79 -6.07 6.88
N ALA A 597 -31.56 -5.41 5.75
CA ALA A 597 -30.31 -5.49 4.99
C ALA A 597 -29.82 -4.09 4.58
N ALA A 598 -28.67 -3.65 5.09
CA ALA A 598 -28.12 -2.32 4.84
C ALA A 598 -26.68 -2.36 4.30
N PHE A 599 -26.44 -1.65 3.19
CA PHE A 599 -25.15 -1.61 2.48
C PHE A 599 -24.75 -0.15 2.17
N GLY A 600 -23.86 0.44 2.97
CA GLY A 600 -23.34 1.79 2.72
C GLY A 600 -22.81 2.54 3.95
N TYR A 601 -22.60 3.84 3.78
CA TYR A 601 -22.30 4.79 4.85
C TYR A 601 -23.62 5.26 5.46
N ASN A 602 -23.81 5.11 6.78
CA ASN A 602 -25.05 5.46 7.50
C ASN A 602 -26.33 4.85 6.88
N ALA A 603 -26.21 3.70 6.19
CA ALA A 603 -27.35 3.00 5.62
C ALA A 603 -28.18 2.35 6.73
N LEU A 604 -29.48 2.66 6.79
CA LEU A 604 -30.38 2.28 7.90
C LEU A 604 -29.79 2.64 9.29
N LEU A 605 -29.15 3.82 9.42
CA LEU A 605 -28.31 4.23 10.56
C LEU A 605 -28.95 3.98 11.93
N SER A 606 -30.25 4.29 12.06
CA SER A 606 -31.05 4.09 13.27
C SER A 606 -32.46 3.59 12.93
N THR A 607 -32.96 2.53 13.59
CA THR A 607 -34.33 2.03 13.41
C THR A 607 -35.00 1.61 14.73
N SER A 608 -36.31 1.84 14.84
CA SER A 608 -37.13 1.45 16.00
C SER A 608 -38.40 0.71 15.54
N THR A 609 -38.40 -0.61 15.69
CA THR A 609 -39.44 -1.57 15.25
C THR A 609 -39.64 -1.71 13.73
N GLY A 610 -38.73 -1.21 12.88
CA GLY A 610 -38.85 -1.30 11.42
C GLY A 610 -38.33 -2.62 10.82
N GLU A 611 -39.22 -3.48 10.32
CA GLU A 611 -38.90 -4.81 9.76
C GLU A 611 -38.69 -4.87 8.24
N SER A 612 -37.93 -5.86 7.77
CA SER A 612 -37.81 -6.29 6.35
C SER A 612 -37.38 -5.21 5.34
N ASN A 613 -36.60 -4.22 5.79
CA ASN A 613 -36.13 -3.10 4.99
C ASN A 613 -34.81 -3.39 4.26
N THR A 614 -34.67 -2.93 3.01
CA THR A 614 -33.45 -3.01 2.20
C THR A 614 -32.89 -1.61 1.90
N ALA A 615 -31.72 -1.28 2.43
CA ALA A 615 -31.03 -0.01 2.22
C ALA A 615 -29.70 -0.21 1.47
N VAL A 616 -29.50 0.46 0.33
CA VAL A 616 -28.26 0.37 -0.46
C VAL A 616 -27.83 1.76 -0.94
N GLY A 617 -26.85 2.36 -0.27
CA GLY A 617 -26.34 3.69 -0.61
C GLY A 617 -25.82 4.48 0.59
N HIS A 618 -25.34 5.69 0.33
CA HIS A 618 -24.99 6.65 1.39
C HIS A 618 -26.27 7.28 1.93
N GLU A 619 -26.52 7.08 3.22
CA GLU A 619 -27.69 7.57 3.96
C GLU A 619 -29.04 7.11 3.38
N ALA A 620 -29.06 5.98 2.66
CA ALA A 620 -30.31 5.33 2.30
C ALA A 620 -31.06 4.89 3.58
N LEU A 621 -32.33 5.30 3.71
CA LEU A 621 -33.19 5.02 4.88
C LEU A 621 -32.56 5.42 6.24
N SER A 622 -31.70 6.45 6.27
CA SER A 622 -30.88 6.78 7.45
C SER A 622 -31.67 7.11 8.72
N SER A 623 -32.89 7.62 8.60
CA SER A 623 -33.75 7.98 9.73
C SER A 623 -35.12 7.32 9.63
N ASN A 624 -35.14 6.08 9.13
CA ASN A 624 -36.32 5.22 9.19
C ASN A 624 -36.58 4.79 10.63
N THR A 625 -37.54 5.41 11.34
CA THR A 625 -37.89 4.95 12.68
C THR A 625 -38.71 3.67 12.59
N PHE A 626 -39.98 3.76 12.21
CA PHE A 626 -40.95 2.67 12.32
C PHE A 626 -41.24 1.92 11.00
N GLY A 627 -40.85 2.49 9.86
CA GLY A 627 -41.26 2.00 8.54
C GLY A 627 -40.76 0.58 8.22
N THR A 628 -41.64 -0.21 7.61
CA THR A 628 -41.46 -1.63 7.32
C THR A 628 -41.54 -1.93 5.82
N PHE A 629 -40.89 -3.02 5.38
CA PHE A 629 -40.89 -3.50 3.99
C PHE A 629 -40.40 -2.49 2.94
N ASN A 630 -39.60 -1.50 3.32
CA ASN A 630 -39.12 -0.46 2.42
C ASN A 630 -37.87 -0.86 1.63
N ILE A 631 -37.73 -0.35 0.41
CA ILE A 631 -36.56 -0.52 -0.45
C ILE A 631 -35.98 0.86 -0.78
N GLY A 632 -34.85 1.23 -0.17
CA GLY A 632 -34.13 2.48 -0.43
C GLY A 632 -32.78 2.23 -1.11
N ILE A 633 -32.67 2.51 -2.42
CA ILE A 633 -31.47 2.27 -3.22
C ILE A 633 -31.00 3.57 -3.88
N GLY A 634 -30.02 4.24 -3.28
CA GLY A 634 -29.46 5.50 -3.79
C GLY A 634 -28.80 6.37 -2.72
N TYR A 635 -28.22 7.49 -3.15
CA TYR A 635 -27.80 8.57 -2.23
C TYR A 635 -29.03 9.37 -1.79
N LEU A 636 -29.28 9.42 -0.48
CA LEU A 636 -30.46 10.04 0.15
C LEU A 636 -31.80 9.47 -0.37
N ALA A 637 -31.88 8.15 -0.54
CA ALA A 637 -33.14 7.47 -0.86
C ALA A 637 -33.95 7.21 0.42
N LEU A 638 -35.20 7.70 0.48
CA LEU A 638 -36.16 7.50 1.58
C LEU A 638 -35.60 7.85 2.98
N THR A 639 -34.88 8.97 3.08
CA THR A 639 -34.15 9.37 4.30
C THR A 639 -35.03 9.67 5.51
N ALA A 640 -36.19 10.30 5.31
CA ALA A 640 -36.96 10.97 6.37
C ALA A 640 -38.14 10.15 6.95
N CYS A 641 -38.11 8.82 6.83
CA CYS A 641 -39.22 7.90 7.17
C CYS A 641 -39.48 7.80 8.70
N THR A 642 -40.05 8.85 9.30
CA THR A 642 -40.16 9.03 10.77
C THR A 642 -41.48 8.54 11.41
N GLY A 643 -42.35 7.84 10.68
CA GLY A 643 -43.68 7.43 11.13
C GLY A 643 -44.16 6.14 10.47
N SER A 644 -45.48 6.01 10.24
CA SER A 644 -46.03 4.99 9.32
C SER A 644 -45.59 5.37 7.91
N CYS A 645 -44.61 4.66 7.38
CA CYS A 645 -44.08 4.88 6.03
C CYS A 645 -43.65 3.52 5.46
N ASP A 646 -44.63 2.63 5.34
CA ASP A 646 -44.49 1.22 4.97
C ASP A 646 -44.58 0.99 3.46
N TYR A 647 -43.98 -0.12 3.00
CA TYR A 647 -44.09 -0.63 1.62
C TYR A 647 -43.59 0.32 0.51
N ASN A 648 -42.74 1.29 0.83
CA ASN A 648 -42.22 2.27 -0.14
C ASN A 648 -41.00 1.73 -0.91
N VAL A 649 -40.92 2.07 -2.21
CA VAL A 649 -39.82 1.68 -3.11
C VAL A 649 -39.16 2.93 -3.69
N ALA A 650 -38.02 3.32 -3.12
CA ALA A 650 -37.21 4.47 -3.51
C ALA A 650 -35.92 4.04 -4.22
N ILE A 651 -35.91 4.04 -5.56
CA ILE A 651 -34.75 3.63 -6.36
C ILE A 651 -34.23 4.81 -7.18
N GLY A 652 -33.08 5.34 -6.79
CA GLY A 652 -32.42 6.51 -7.37
C GLY A 652 -32.04 7.54 -6.31
N SER A 653 -31.13 8.45 -6.66
CA SER A 653 -30.70 9.48 -5.71
C SER A 653 -31.83 10.50 -5.47
N LYS A 654 -32.03 10.85 -4.19
CA LYS A 654 -33.08 11.76 -3.73
C LYS A 654 -34.52 11.31 -4.05
N SER A 655 -34.73 10.03 -4.34
CA SER A 655 -36.08 9.47 -4.45
C SER A 655 -36.72 9.36 -3.06
N LEU A 656 -37.95 9.86 -2.91
CA LEU A 656 -38.72 9.86 -1.63
C LEU A 656 -37.96 10.47 -0.42
N GLU A 657 -37.02 11.39 -0.66
CA GLU A 657 -36.10 11.94 0.35
C GLU A 657 -36.80 12.48 1.62
N HIS A 658 -37.94 13.15 1.44
CA HIS A 658 -38.68 13.84 2.50
C HIS A 658 -39.95 13.12 2.99
N THR A 659 -40.16 11.84 2.63
CA THR A 659 -41.36 11.09 3.04
C THR A 659 -41.32 10.69 4.50
N THR A 660 -42.20 11.30 5.29
CA THR A 660 -42.28 11.16 6.75
C THR A 660 -43.36 10.20 7.21
N THR A 661 -44.53 10.22 6.57
CA THR A 661 -45.68 9.36 6.94
C THR A 661 -46.53 8.95 5.72
N GLY A 662 -45.90 8.64 4.59
CA GLY A 662 -46.59 8.22 3.37
C GLY A 662 -46.35 6.74 3.08
N ASP A 663 -47.42 5.97 2.87
CA ASP A 663 -47.37 4.52 2.67
C ASP A 663 -47.53 4.14 1.18
N ILE A 664 -46.96 3.00 0.78
CA ILE A 664 -47.16 2.35 -0.54
C ILE A 664 -46.74 3.21 -1.75
N ASN A 665 -45.71 4.07 -1.62
CA ASN A 665 -45.21 4.89 -2.73
C ASN A 665 -44.05 4.23 -3.50
N ILE A 666 -44.02 4.39 -4.83
CA ILE A 666 -42.98 3.87 -5.73
C ILE A 666 -42.28 5.03 -6.44
N GLY A 667 -41.13 5.48 -5.95
CA GLY A 667 -40.29 6.50 -6.59
C GLY A 667 -39.08 5.88 -7.28
N VAL A 668 -39.05 5.85 -8.62
CA VAL A 668 -37.94 5.31 -9.42
C VAL A 668 -37.38 6.37 -10.36
N GLY A 669 -36.24 6.97 -9.99
CA GLY A 669 -35.59 8.03 -10.75
C GLY A 669 -34.68 8.92 -9.89
N TYR A 670 -34.01 9.88 -10.55
CA TYR A 670 -33.41 11.00 -9.83
C TYR A 670 -34.51 11.98 -9.41
N ASN A 671 -34.56 12.32 -8.12
CA ASN A 671 -35.50 13.31 -7.57
C ASN A 671 -37.00 12.98 -7.83
N SER A 672 -37.33 11.70 -8.04
CA SER A 672 -38.71 11.21 -8.16
C SER A 672 -39.42 11.28 -6.80
N LEU A 673 -40.61 11.88 -6.77
CA LEU A 673 -41.47 11.99 -5.58
C LEU A 673 -40.75 12.60 -4.35
N ASN A 674 -39.77 13.47 -4.60
CA ASN A 674 -38.79 13.96 -3.63
C ASN A 674 -39.40 14.70 -2.43
N ALA A 675 -40.36 15.59 -2.70
CA ALA A 675 -40.97 16.45 -1.69
C ALA A 675 -42.16 15.81 -0.94
N ASN A 676 -42.54 14.56 -1.27
CA ASN A 676 -43.71 13.92 -0.68
C ASN A 676 -43.48 13.73 0.82
N THR A 677 -44.36 14.23 1.67
CA THR A 677 -44.25 14.11 3.14
C THR A 677 -45.25 13.11 3.71
N THR A 678 -46.51 13.17 3.26
CA THR A 678 -47.62 12.36 3.80
C THR A 678 -48.61 11.89 2.72
N GLY A 679 -48.20 11.85 1.46
CA GLY A 679 -49.01 11.33 0.36
C GLY A 679 -48.84 9.82 0.20
N ASP A 680 -49.94 9.12 -0.08
CA ASP A 680 -50.02 7.65 -0.13
C ASP A 680 -50.25 7.12 -1.55
N GLY A 681 -49.75 5.91 -1.83
CA GLY A 681 -50.11 5.16 -3.04
C GLY A 681 -49.60 5.72 -4.37
N ASN A 682 -48.64 6.66 -4.35
CA ASN A 682 -48.17 7.32 -5.57
C ASN A 682 -47.09 6.50 -6.29
N VAL A 683 -47.19 6.42 -7.62
CA VAL A 683 -46.19 5.83 -8.52
C VAL A 683 -45.53 6.94 -9.33
N ALA A 684 -44.20 7.08 -9.21
CA ALA A 684 -43.40 8.12 -9.84
C ALA A 684 -42.15 7.52 -10.51
N ILE A 685 -42.25 7.18 -11.80
CA ILE A 685 -41.19 6.50 -12.56
C ILE A 685 -40.65 7.48 -13.61
N GLY A 686 -39.51 8.11 -13.30
CA GLY A 686 -38.85 9.07 -14.17
C GLY A 686 -38.05 10.13 -13.40
N HIS A 687 -37.12 10.78 -14.08
CA HIS A 687 -36.39 11.93 -13.52
C HIS A 687 -37.36 13.06 -13.19
N SER A 688 -37.42 13.45 -11.92
CA SER A 688 -38.35 14.47 -11.38
C SER A 688 -39.84 14.20 -11.63
N ALA A 689 -40.25 12.93 -11.78
CA ALA A 689 -41.67 12.57 -11.77
C ALA A 689 -42.27 12.86 -10.39
N LEU A 690 -43.43 13.52 -10.32
CA LEU A 690 -44.09 13.96 -9.07
C LEU A 690 -43.17 14.72 -8.08
N SER A 691 -42.13 15.41 -8.55
CA SER A 691 -41.07 15.97 -7.70
C SER A 691 -41.56 16.94 -6.61
N SER A 692 -42.65 17.69 -6.87
CA SER A 692 -43.21 18.68 -5.96
C SER A 692 -44.47 18.23 -5.21
N SER A 693 -44.88 16.96 -5.33
CA SER A 693 -45.95 16.40 -4.48
C SER A 693 -45.57 16.53 -3.01
N THR A 694 -46.51 16.92 -2.15
CA THR A 694 -46.32 16.96 -0.69
C THR A 694 -47.30 16.04 0.03
N THR A 695 -48.58 16.10 -0.36
CA THR A 695 -49.69 15.42 0.33
C THR A 695 -50.75 14.96 -0.66
N SER A 696 -50.35 14.56 -1.87
CA SER A 696 -51.25 14.07 -2.91
C SER A 696 -51.29 12.54 -2.91
N ASN A 697 -52.45 11.94 -3.19
CA ASN A 697 -52.64 10.50 -3.10
C ASN A 697 -52.99 9.85 -4.45
N ASP A 698 -52.68 8.56 -4.57
CA ASP A 698 -53.14 7.67 -5.65
C ASP A 698 -52.76 8.14 -7.08
N ASN A 699 -51.64 8.88 -7.23
CA ASN A 699 -51.20 9.38 -8.53
C ASN A 699 -50.26 8.42 -9.27
N THR A 700 -50.36 8.35 -10.60
CA THR A 700 -49.44 7.59 -11.45
C THR A 700 -48.74 8.51 -12.46
N ALA A 701 -47.44 8.74 -12.27
CA ALA A 701 -46.57 9.54 -13.11
C ALA A 701 -45.46 8.69 -13.74
N VAL A 702 -45.47 8.54 -15.06
CA VAL A 702 -44.49 7.72 -15.80
C VAL A 702 -43.90 8.55 -16.95
N GLY A 703 -42.68 9.04 -16.75
CA GLY A 703 -41.93 9.84 -17.72
C GLY A 703 -41.06 10.92 -17.07
N TYR A 704 -40.15 11.50 -17.86
CA TYR A 704 -39.37 12.67 -17.45
C TYR A 704 -40.31 13.83 -17.12
N GLN A 705 -40.20 14.39 -15.91
CA GLN A 705 -41.04 15.49 -15.40
C GLN A 705 -42.57 15.25 -15.45
N SER A 706 -43.04 14.01 -15.57
CA SER A 706 -44.48 13.73 -15.50
C SER A 706 -45.03 14.16 -14.13
N LEU A 707 -46.14 14.91 -14.11
CA LEU A 707 -46.76 15.44 -12.89
C LEU A 707 -45.81 16.22 -11.96
N ASN A 708 -44.70 16.77 -12.47
CA ASN A 708 -43.64 17.37 -11.66
C ASN A 708 -44.09 18.50 -10.72
N SER A 709 -45.06 19.32 -11.14
CA SER A 709 -45.59 20.49 -10.42
C SER A 709 -46.77 20.21 -9.48
N ASN A 710 -47.31 18.98 -9.50
CA ASN A 710 -48.51 18.63 -8.73
C ASN A 710 -48.19 18.57 -7.22
N THR A 711 -48.77 19.47 -6.41
CA THR A 711 -48.50 19.54 -4.96
C THR A 711 -49.47 18.71 -4.10
N THR A 712 -50.79 18.80 -4.34
CA THR A 712 -51.82 18.11 -3.55
C THR A 712 -52.92 17.41 -4.37
N GLY A 713 -52.96 17.57 -5.70
CA GLY A 713 -54.01 16.99 -6.55
C GLY A 713 -53.89 15.46 -6.65
N SER A 714 -54.99 14.74 -6.44
CA SER A 714 -55.00 13.28 -6.25
C SER A 714 -55.72 12.55 -7.39
N TYR A 715 -55.50 11.23 -7.50
CA TYR A 715 -56.06 10.39 -8.58
C TYR A 715 -55.65 10.83 -9.99
N ARG A 716 -54.50 11.49 -10.16
CA ARG A 716 -53.99 11.93 -11.48
C ARG A 716 -53.17 10.84 -12.15
N THR A 717 -53.30 10.72 -13.46
CA THR A 717 -52.42 9.89 -14.31
C THR A 717 -51.69 10.79 -15.30
N GLY A 718 -50.36 10.69 -15.35
CA GLY A 718 -49.50 11.32 -16.34
C GLY A 718 -48.60 10.26 -16.96
N ILE A 719 -48.75 9.99 -18.26
CA ILE A 719 -47.95 8.99 -18.97
C ILE A 719 -47.34 9.65 -20.21
N GLY A 720 -46.06 10.00 -20.11
CA GLY A 720 -45.31 10.73 -21.13
C GLY A 720 -44.29 11.70 -20.53
N ARG A 721 -43.42 12.28 -21.36
CA ARG A 721 -42.57 13.39 -20.94
C ARG A 721 -43.45 14.62 -20.68
N SER A 722 -43.31 15.22 -19.51
CA SER A 722 -44.02 16.43 -19.08
C SER A 722 -45.56 16.32 -19.18
N ALA A 723 -46.11 15.10 -19.08
CA ALA A 723 -47.56 14.87 -19.03
C ALA A 723 -48.14 15.37 -17.69
N ASN A 724 -49.21 16.16 -17.75
CA ASN A 724 -49.73 16.92 -16.59
C ASN A 724 -48.63 17.70 -15.84
N SER A 725 -47.69 18.30 -16.57
CA SER A 725 -46.66 19.18 -16.00
C SER A 725 -47.23 20.56 -15.65
N SER A 726 -48.31 20.97 -16.30
CA SER A 726 -49.07 22.16 -15.93
C SER A 726 -50.21 21.87 -14.93
N GLY A 727 -50.63 22.91 -14.20
CA GLY A 727 -51.81 22.88 -13.34
C GLY A 727 -51.61 22.10 -12.04
N SER A 728 -51.29 22.83 -10.96
CA SER A 728 -51.25 22.25 -9.62
C SER A 728 -52.66 22.00 -9.07
N ASN A 729 -52.87 20.85 -8.43
CA ASN A 729 -54.05 20.57 -7.58
C ASN A 729 -55.38 20.33 -8.31
N TYR A 730 -55.32 19.83 -9.55
CA TYR A 730 -56.47 19.18 -10.18
C TYR A 730 -56.58 17.72 -9.73
N ASP A 731 -57.79 17.25 -9.46
CA ASP A 731 -58.06 15.85 -9.08
C ASP A 731 -58.55 15.03 -10.29
N ASN A 732 -58.49 13.70 -10.22
CA ASN A 732 -59.12 12.78 -11.18
C ASN A 732 -58.81 13.15 -12.66
N SER A 733 -57.53 13.35 -12.97
CA SER A 733 -57.08 13.96 -14.23
C SER A 733 -56.06 13.08 -14.95
N THR A 734 -56.36 12.65 -16.18
CA THR A 734 -55.54 11.71 -16.96
C THR A 734 -54.97 12.34 -18.23
N GLY A 735 -53.66 12.50 -18.29
CA GLY A 735 -52.89 12.97 -19.45
C GLY A 735 -52.01 11.87 -20.00
N VAL A 736 -52.20 11.51 -21.28
CA VAL A 736 -51.43 10.45 -21.96
C VAL A 736 -50.80 11.01 -23.23
N GLY A 737 -49.49 11.20 -23.22
CA GLY A 737 -48.72 11.77 -24.33
C GLY A 737 -47.59 12.67 -23.87
N ASP A 738 -46.75 13.05 -24.83
CA ASP A 738 -45.77 14.13 -24.69
C ASP A 738 -46.51 15.46 -24.48
N ASN A 739 -46.22 16.22 -23.42
CA ASN A 739 -46.94 17.47 -23.05
C ASN A 739 -48.48 17.31 -22.96
N ALA A 740 -49.00 16.13 -22.58
CA ALA A 740 -50.45 15.90 -22.47
C ALA A 740 -50.99 16.44 -21.13
N ASP A 741 -51.48 17.68 -21.15
CA ASP A 741 -51.82 18.47 -19.97
C ASP A 741 -53.34 18.68 -19.79
N CYS A 742 -53.88 18.39 -18.59
CA CYS A 742 -55.25 18.73 -18.20
C CYS A 742 -55.33 20.15 -17.59
N THR A 743 -56.38 20.90 -17.92
CA THR A 743 -56.63 22.29 -17.50
C THR A 743 -57.61 22.42 -16.31
N ALA A 744 -58.24 21.32 -15.91
CA ALA A 744 -59.10 21.24 -14.73
C ALA A 744 -59.25 19.79 -14.25
N SER A 745 -59.82 19.61 -13.04
CA SER A 745 -60.22 18.31 -12.50
C SER A 745 -61.22 17.58 -13.40
N ASP A 746 -61.31 16.25 -13.26
CA ASP A 746 -62.23 15.38 -14.02
C ASP A 746 -62.07 15.53 -15.54
N GLN A 747 -60.82 15.49 -16.03
CA GLN A 747 -60.48 15.58 -17.47
C GLN A 747 -59.60 14.41 -17.92
N VAL A 748 -59.80 13.98 -19.17
CA VAL A 748 -58.92 13.06 -19.88
C VAL A 748 -58.40 13.75 -21.14
N ARG A 749 -57.07 13.77 -21.33
CA ARG A 749 -56.37 14.36 -22.47
C ARG A 749 -55.41 13.34 -23.07
N ILE A 750 -55.42 13.20 -24.39
CA ILE A 750 -54.58 12.25 -25.14
C ILE A 750 -53.85 13.04 -26.22
N GLY A 751 -52.54 13.19 -26.07
CA GLY A 751 -51.71 14.03 -26.92
C GLY A 751 -51.62 15.51 -26.52
N ASP A 752 -50.76 16.24 -27.22
CA ASP A 752 -50.61 17.70 -27.19
C ASP A 752 -51.16 18.33 -28.49
N ASN A 753 -50.92 19.63 -28.66
CA ASN A 753 -51.27 20.39 -29.87
C ASN A 753 -50.50 19.97 -31.14
N THR A 754 -49.61 18.97 -31.08
CA THR A 754 -48.91 18.41 -32.26
C THR A 754 -49.55 17.13 -32.80
N VAL A 755 -50.55 16.56 -32.10
CA VAL A 755 -51.18 15.29 -32.51
C VAL A 755 -52.20 15.50 -33.62
N THR A 756 -51.90 14.95 -34.80
CA THR A 756 -52.72 15.06 -36.02
C THR A 756 -53.76 13.93 -36.17
N SER A 757 -53.66 12.85 -35.38
CA SER A 757 -54.64 11.75 -35.37
C SER A 757 -54.65 10.96 -34.07
N ILE A 758 -55.84 10.60 -33.58
CA ILE A 758 -56.07 9.60 -32.52
C ILE A 758 -56.84 8.44 -33.16
N GLY A 759 -56.41 7.18 -32.96
CA GLY A 759 -56.88 6.03 -33.74
C GLY A 759 -57.22 4.78 -32.92
N GLY A 760 -58.18 4.01 -33.44
CA GLY A 760 -58.61 2.71 -32.93
C GLY A 760 -59.37 1.94 -34.03
N TYR A 761 -59.62 0.65 -33.81
CA TYR A 761 -60.40 -0.19 -34.76
C TYR A 761 -61.92 -0.10 -34.53
N ASP A 762 -62.33 0.15 -33.29
CA ASP A 762 -63.72 0.35 -32.87
C ASP A 762 -63.89 1.76 -32.27
N SER A 763 -65.15 2.23 -32.23
CA SER A 763 -65.52 3.54 -31.68
C SER A 763 -65.56 3.57 -30.14
N TRP A 764 -65.44 4.77 -29.58
CA TRP A 764 -65.73 5.03 -28.15
C TRP A 764 -67.17 4.59 -27.81
N THR A 765 -67.35 3.99 -26.64
CA THR A 765 -68.63 3.38 -26.22
C THR A 765 -69.12 4.00 -24.91
N ASN A 766 -70.19 4.81 -24.99
CA ASN A 766 -70.82 5.44 -23.83
C ASN A 766 -71.90 4.53 -23.23
N PHE A 767 -71.98 4.43 -21.89
CA PHE A 767 -72.96 3.59 -21.21
C PHE A 767 -74.38 4.17 -21.33
N SER A 768 -75.29 3.46 -22.02
CA SER A 768 -76.67 3.91 -22.25
C SER A 768 -77.74 2.84 -21.94
N ASP A 769 -77.55 2.07 -20.87
CA ASP A 769 -78.51 1.03 -20.42
C ASP A 769 -79.74 1.66 -19.73
N ARG A 770 -80.94 1.10 -19.97
CA ARG A 770 -82.19 1.56 -19.32
C ARG A 770 -82.13 1.48 -17.79
N ARG A 771 -81.34 0.57 -17.21
CA ARG A 771 -81.19 0.40 -15.75
C ARG A 771 -80.50 1.57 -15.06
N ILE A 772 -79.71 2.37 -15.79
CA ILE A 772 -78.98 3.53 -15.26
C ILE A 772 -79.61 4.87 -15.66
N LYS A 773 -80.63 4.89 -16.54
CA LYS A 773 -81.35 6.11 -16.92
C LYS A 773 -82.63 6.29 -16.09
N LYS A 774 -82.80 7.47 -15.50
CA LYS A 774 -83.97 7.88 -14.70
C LYS A 774 -84.79 8.92 -15.50
N ASP A 775 -86.07 9.07 -15.15
CA ASP A 775 -86.98 10.14 -15.64
C ASP A 775 -87.02 10.32 -17.17
N ILE A 776 -86.91 9.20 -17.91
CA ILE A 776 -86.85 9.18 -19.38
C ILE A 776 -88.14 9.75 -19.99
N ALA A 777 -88.01 10.88 -20.69
CA ALA A 777 -89.07 11.55 -21.43
C ALA A 777 -88.72 11.73 -22.92
N ASN A 778 -89.64 12.29 -23.70
CA ASN A 778 -89.32 12.83 -25.02
C ASN A 778 -88.55 14.16 -24.85
N THR A 779 -87.91 14.60 -25.93
CA THR A 779 -87.24 15.90 -26.03
C THR A 779 -87.93 16.75 -27.09
N ASP A 780 -87.95 18.07 -26.88
CA ASP A 780 -88.56 19.05 -27.78
C ASP A 780 -87.52 19.81 -28.63
N ILE A 781 -86.23 19.49 -28.49
CA ILE A 781 -85.16 20.09 -29.33
C ILE A 781 -85.00 19.31 -30.64
N GLY A 782 -84.89 20.04 -31.74
CA GLY A 782 -84.94 19.49 -33.08
C GLY A 782 -84.56 20.52 -34.15
N LEU A 783 -85.42 20.68 -35.15
CA LEU A 783 -85.11 21.33 -36.42
C LEU A 783 -84.74 22.82 -36.27
N ASP A 784 -85.38 23.55 -35.36
CA ASP A 784 -85.16 25.00 -35.18
C ASP A 784 -83.72 25.28 -34.69
N PHE A 785 -83.30 24.60 -33.62
CA PHE A 785 -81.92 24.60 -33.11
C PHE A 785 -80.91 24.23 -34.21
N VAL A 786 -81.12 23.10 -34.89
CA VAL A 786 -80.20 22.63 -35.95
C VAL A 786 -80.09 23.60 -37.13
N LEU A 787 -81.11 24.40 -37.42
CA LEU A 787 -81.08 25.43 -38.47
C LEU A 787 -80.36 26.72 -38.04
N ASN A 788 -80.29 27.02 -36.73
CA ASN A 788 -79.60 28.19 -36.20
C ASN A 788 -78.09 27.95 -35.96
N LEU A 789 -77.67 26.68 -35.83
CA LEU A 789 -76.25 26.29 -35.79
C LEU A 789 -75.48 26.73 -37.05
N ARG A 790 -74.30 27.33 -36.87
CA ARG A 790 -73.48 27.91 -37.94
C ARG A 790 -72.17 27.12 -38.18
N PRO A 791 -72.08 26.26 -39.23
CA PRO A 791 -70.84 25.57 -39.57
C PRO A 791 -69.73 26.54 -39.97
N VAL A 792 -68.51 26.26 -39.52
CA VAL A 792 -67.29 27.04 -39.81
C VAL A 792 -66.14 26.12 -40.20
N THR A 793 -65.17 26.69 -40.94
CA THR A 793 -63.86 26.08 -41.18
C THR A 793 -62.76 26.97 -40.60
N TYR A 794 -61.77 26.39 -39.94
CA TYR A 794 -60.73 27.12 -39.21
C TYR A 794 -59.40 26.37 -39.17
N GLN A 795 -58.32 27.08 -38.87
CA GLN A 795 -57.03 26.52 -38.48
C GLN A 795 -56.79 26.87 -37.01
N LEU A 796 -56.09 26.01 -36.27
CA LEU A 796 -55.77 26.27 -34.86
C LEU A 796 -54.56 27.20 -34.75
N ASP A 797 -54.68 28.27 -33.97
CA ASP A 797 -53.53 29.10 -33.60
C ASP A 797 -52.75 28.41 -32.47
N ILE A 798 -51.95 27.42 -32.88
CA ILE A 798 -51.11 26.63 -31.97
C ILE A 798 -50.15 27.53 -31.18
N LYS A 799 -49.69 28.67 -31.73
CA LYS A 799 -48.78 29.58 -31.03
C LYS A 799 -49.51 30.29 -29.89
N THR A 800 -50.71 30.83 -30.13
CA THR A 800 -51.50 31.47 -29.06
C THR A 800 -51.90 30.45 -27.98
N ILE A 801 -52.13 29.19 -28.34
CA ILE A 801 -52.32 28.09 -27.38
C ILE A 801 -51.05 27.84 -26.56
N ASP A 802 -49.88 27.75 -27.19
CA ASP A 802 -48.59 27.56 -26.49
C ASP A 802 -48.27 28.73 -25.55
N ASP A 803 -48.29 29.97 -26.08
CA ASP A 803 -48.07 31.21 -25.31
C ASP A 803 -48.99 31.28 -24.07
N TYR A 804 -50.21 30.75 -24.15
CA TYR A 804 -51.17 30.68 -23.05
C TYR A 804 -50.75 29.66 -21.98
N PHE A 805 -50.44 28.42 -22.36
CA PHE A 805 -49.97 27.39 -21.42
C PHE A 805 -48.67 27.83 -20.73
N ASP A 806 -47.70 28.34 -21.49
CA ASP A 806 -46.41 28.75 -20.95
C ASP A 806 -46.52 29.97 -20.02
N SER A 807 -47.46 30.89 -20.26
CA SER A 807 -47.69 32.07 -19.40
C SER A 807 -48.50 31.81 -18.12
N HIS A 808 -49.35 30.78 -18.09
CA HIS A 808 -50.15 30.43 -16.90
C HIS A 808 -49.49 29.35 -16.04
N TYR A 809 -48.63 28.51 -16.63
CA TYR A 809 -48.07 27.33 -15.95
C TYR A 809 -46.54 27.20 -16.00
N GLY A 810 -45.85 28.05 -16.76
CA GLY A 810 -44.38 28.07 -16.89
C GLY A 810 -43.88 27.48 -18.21
N GLU A 811 -42.68 27.89 -18.63
CA GLU A 811 -42.06 27.49 -19.90
C GLU A 811 -41.90 25.96 -19.99
N ARG A 812 -42.59 25.33 -20.94
CA ARG A 812 -42.42 23.91 -21.29
C ARG A 812 -41.19 23.75 -22.19
N ASP A 813 -40.39 22.70 -21.97
CA ASP A 813 -39.17 22.41 -22.76
C ASP A 813 -39.45 22.42 -24.28
N GLU A 814 -38.68 23.21 -25.04
CA GLU A 814 -38.74 23.31 -26.52
C GLU A 814 -38.34 22.00 -27.22
N VAL A 815 -39.26 21.02 -27.23
CA VAL A 815 -39.18 19.89 -28.15
C VAL A 815 -39.63 20.36 -29.53
N SER A 816 -38.63 20.71 -30.35
CA SER A 816 -38.78 21.11 -31.76
C SER A 816 -39.16 19.93 -32.67
N LYS A 817 -40.34 19.37 -32.45
CA LYS A 817 -41.10 18.69 -33.52
C LYS A 817 -41.50 19.74 -34.56
N ASP A 818 -41.49 19.36 -35.83
CA ASP A 818 -41.97 20.23 -36.90
C ASP A 818 -43.50 20.38 -36.82
N LYS A 819 -43.96 21.50 -36.25
CA LYS A 819 -45.39 21.82 -36.12
C LYS A 819 -46.08 22.18 -37.45
N SER A 820 -45.37 22.18 -38.58
CA SER A 820 -45.91 22.64 -39.88
C SER A 820 -47.09 21.81 -40.39
N GLU A 821 -47.13 20.50 -40.15
CA GLU A 821 -48.28 19.67 -40.53
C GLU A 821 -49.54 20.06 -39.74
N ALA A 822 -49.45 20.15 -38.41
CA ALA A 822 -50.57 20.55 -37.55
C ALA A 822 -51.04 21.99 -37.82
N LEU A 823 -50.10 22.93 -38.00
CA LEU A 823 -50.40 24.32 -38.39
C LEU A 823 -51.10 24.45 -39.75
N ALA A 824 -50.91 23.48 -40.66
CA ALA A 824 -51.53 23.49 -41.97
C ALA A 824 -52.95 22.88 -42.00
N MET A 825 -53.37 22.16 -40.95
CA MET A 825 -54.66 21.46 -40.93
C MET A 825 -55.85 22.43 -40.95
N LEU A 826 -56.75 22.21 -41.93
CA LEU A 826 -58.04 22.90 -41.99
C LEU A 826 -59.11 22.03 -41.33
N HIS A 827 -59.61 22.49 -40.19
CA HIS A 827 -60.67 21.85 -39.44
C HIS A 827 -62.04 22.38 -39.88
N SER A 828 -63.09 21.59 -39.64
CA SER A 828 -64.50 21.95 -39.87
C SER A 828 -65.29 21.64 -38.61
N GLY A 829 -66.21 22.53 -38.20
CA GLY A 829 -66.97 22.35 -36.96
C GLY A 829 -67.86 23.54 -36.61
N PHE A 830 -68.11 23.74 -35.32
CA PHE A 830 -68.87 24.86 -34.76
C PHE A 830 -68.05 25.62 -33.70
N ILE A 831 -68.47 26.84 -33.36
CA ILE A 831 -67.89 27.61 -32.24
C ILE A 831 -68.71 27.32 -30.98
N ALA A 832 -68.08 26.79 -29.93
CA ALA A 832 -68.75 26.31 -28.73
C ALA A 832 -69.65 27.36 -28.05
N GLN A 833 -69.20 28.61 -27.99
CA GLN A 833 -69.95 29.72 -27.39
C GLN A 833 -71.16 30.14 -28.24
N GLU A 834 -71.13 29.93 -29.56
CA GLU A 834 -72.30 30.14 -30.43
C GLU A 834 -73.32 29.01 -30.20
N VAL A 835 -72.87 27.77 -30.00
CA VAL A 835 -73.74 26.62 -29.67
C VAL A 835 -74.40 26.79 -28.31
N GLU A 836 -73.67 27.24 -27.27
CA GLU A 836 -74.27 27.50 -25.95
C GLU A 836 -75.34 28.58 -26.01
N ALA A 837 -75.03 29.71 -26.64
CA ALA A 837 -75.96 30.83 -26.76
C ALA A 837 -77.25 30.45 -27.52
N ASP A 838 -77.15 29.61 -28.55
CA ASP A 838 -78.30 29.12 -29.29
C ASP A 838 -79.11 28.09 -28.51
N ALA A 839 -78.46 27.13 -27.83
CA ALA A 839 -79.15 26.17 -26.96
C ALA A 839 -79.95 26.89 -25.85
N HIS A 840 -79.34 27.90 -25.21
CA HIS A 840 -79.99 28.73 -24.20
C HIS A 840 -81.14 29.57 -24.77
N ALA A 841 -81.06 30.04 -26.01
CA ALA A 841 -82.17 30.73 -26.68
C ALA A 841 -83.39 29.82 -26.90
N HIS A 842 -83.17 28.52 -27.13
CA HIS A 842 -84.20 27.49 -27.20
C HIS A 842 -84.61 26.92 -25.82
N GLY A 843 -84.08 27.46 -24.72
CA GLY A 843 -84.43 27.06 -23.36
C GLY A 843 -83.82 25.73 -22.88
N TYR A 844 -82.76 25.26 -23.54
CA TYR A 844 -82.09 23.98 -23.29
C TYR A 844 -80.64 24.18 -22.89
N ASP A 845 -80.20 23.52 -21.81
CA ASP A 845 -78.78 23.50 -21.44
C ASP A 845 -78.14 22.25 -22.05
N PHE A 846 -77.42 22.44 -23.16
CA PHE A 846 -76.91 21.33 -23.97
C PHE A 846 -75.61 20.75 -23.41
N ASP A 847 -75.67 19.49 -22.99
CA ASP A 847 -74.56 18.67 -22.50
C ASP A 847 -73.48 18.36 -23.55
N GLY A 848 -73.77 18.63 -24.83
CA GLY A 848 -72.79 18.65 -25.91
C GLY A 848 -71.80 19.82 -25.86
N VAL A 849 -72.02 20.85 -25.03
CA VAL A 849 -71.06 21.93 -24.77
C VAL A 849 -70.28 21.65 -23.48
N ASP A 850 -68.98 21.43 -23.61
CA ASP A 850 -68.07 21.28 -22.47
C ASP A 850 -67.62 22.68 -22.04
N LYS A 851 -68.11 23.17 -20.90
CA LYS A 851 -67.91 24.55 -20.44
C LYS A 851 -66.67 24.65 -19.54
N PRO A 852 -65.86 25.72 -19.62
CA PRO A 852 -64.69 25.91 -18.76
C PRO A 852 -65.01 25.72 -17.27
N LYS A 853 -64.29 24.81 -16.62
CA LYS A 853 -64.48 24.53 -15.19
C LYS A 853 -63.80 25.56 -14.28
N ASN A 854 -62.88 26.34 -14.82
CA ASN A 854 -62.15 27.43 -14.15
C ASN A 854 -61.75 28.50 -15.21
N ASN A 855 -60.96 29.52 -14.83
CA ASN A 855 -60.51 30.58 -15.75
C ASN A 855 -59.45 30.12 -16.79
N ASP A 856 -58.79 29.00 -16.52
CA ASP A 856 -57.64 28.47 -17.25
C ASP A 856 -58.07 27.38 -18.28
N ASP A 857 -59.34 26.97 -18.23
CA ASP A 857 -59.92 25.86 -18.99
C ASP A 857 -60.61 26.33 -20.28
N PHE A 858 -60.65 25.45 -21.29
CA PHE A 858 -61.14 25.79 -22.62
C PHE A 858 -62.54 25.23 -22.88
N TYR A 859 -63.36 25.99 -23.62
CA TYR A 859 -64.62 25.51 -24.17
C TYR A 859 -64.40 24.35 -25.16
N GLY A 860 -65.16 23.26 -24.99
CA GLY A 860 -65.16 22.09 -25.87
C GLY A 860 -66.54 21.78 -26.48
N LEU A 861 -66.56 20.89 -27.47
CA LEU A 861 -67.78 20.37 -28.10
C LEU A 861 -67.73 18.84 -28.26
N ARG A 862 -68.82 18.18 -27.88
CA ARG A 862 -69.03 16.74 -28.00
C ARG A 862 -69.90 16.46 -29.22
N TYR A 863 -69.25 16.20 -30.36
CA TYR A 863 -69.93 16.11 -31.67
C TYR A 863 -70.92 14.94 -31.79
N ASP A 864 -70.77 13.92 -30.94
CA ASP A 864 -71.69 12.78 -30.82
C ASP A 864 -73.05 13.15 -30.22
N GLU A 865 -73.12 14.10 -29.28
CA GLU A 865 -74.40 14.49 -28.66
C GLU A 865 -75.32 15.25 -29.64
N PHE A 866 -74.77 15.85 -30.70
CA PHE A 866 -75.57 16.45 -31.79
C PHE A 866 -76.37 15.41 -32.60
N VAL A 867 -76.06 14.11 -32.51
CA VAL A 867 -76.82 13.06 -33.20
C VAL A 867 -78.27 13.03 -32.71
N MET A 868 -78.53 13.35 -31.44
CA MET A 868 -79.88 13.38 -30.87
C MET A 868 -80.78 14.47 -31.50
N PRO A 869 -80.43 15.77 -31.48
CA PRO A 869 -81.25 16.81 -32.13
C PRO A 869 -81.30 16.63 -33.65
N LEU A 870 -80.25 16.10 -34.31
CA LEU A 870 -80.30 15.77 -35.73
C LEU A 870 -81.35 14.69 -36.05
N VAL A 871 -81.42 13.62 -35.25
CA VAL A 871 -82.43 12.56 -35.42
C VAL A 871 -83.85 13.09 -35.17
N ASN A 872 -84.05 14.01 -34.22
CA ASN A 872 -85.37 14.62 -34.01
C ASN A 872 -85.74 15.62 -35.12
N SER A 873 -84.78 16.42 -35.60
CA SER A 873 -84.94 17.32 -36.75
C SER A 873 -85.44 16.57 -38.00
N ILE A 874 -84.88 15.37 -38.27
CA ILE A 874 -85.30 14.51 -39.38
C ILE A 874 -86.73 14.01 -39.18
N ARG A 875 -87.15 13.71 -37.94
CA ARG A 875 -88.53 13.29 -37.63
C ARG A 875 -89.53 14.43 -37.87
N GLU A 876 -89.22 15.63 -37.39
CA GLU A 876 -90.03 16.83 -37.57
C GLU A 876 -90.14 17.21 -39.06
N GLN A 877 -89.01 17.24 -39.76
CA GLN A 877 -88.98 17.47 -41.21
C GLN A 877 -89.79 16.41 -41.97
N GLN A 878 -89.72 15.14 -41.59
CA GLN A 878 -90.51 14.08 -42.22
C GLN A 878 -92.01 14.19 -41.91
N GLN A 879 -92.40 14.68 -40.74
CA GLN A 879 -93.80 15.04 -40.42
C GLN A 879 -94.28 16.21 -41.29
N THR A 880 -93.50 17.28 -41.39
CA THR A 880 -93.80 18.43 -42.27
C THR A 880 -93.92 18.01 -43.73
N ILE A 881 -93.05 17.13 -44.23
CA ILE A 881 -93.13 16.57 -45.58
C ILE A 881 -94.42 15.76 -45.79
N ALA A 882 -94.85 14.99 -44.79
CA ALA A 882 -96.11 14.23 -44.86
C ALA A 882 -97.32 15.18 -44.93
N THR A 883 -97.43 16.15 -44.01
CA THR A 883 -98.51 17.15 -44.01
C THR A 883 -98.56 17.93 -45.33
N ASN A 884 -97.42 18.41 -45.83
CA ASN A 884 -97.34 19.10 -47.11
C ASN A 884 -97.75 18.20 -48.29
N SER A 885 -97.49 16.89 -48.21
CA SER A 885 -97.90 15.92 -49.23
C SER A 885 -99.42 15.71 -49.24
N ASP A 886 -100.03 15.55 -48.07
CA ASP A 886 -101.49 15.44 -47.90
C ASP A 886 -102.21 16.71 -48.39
N GLU A 887 -101.68 17.90 -48.08
CA GLU A 887 -102.20 19.16 -48.62
C GLU A 887 -102.06 19.25 -50.15
N ILE A 888 -100.94 18.80 -50.71
CA ILE A 888 -100.73 18.73 -52.16
C ILE A 888 -101.71 17.74 -52.81
N GLU A 889 -102.01 16.59 -52.20
CA GLU A 889 -103.03 15.65 -52.71
C GLU A 889 -104.45 16.25 -52.66
N LYS A 890 -104.80 16.92 -51.56
CA LYS A 890 -106.06 17.64 -51.42
C LYS A 890 -106.20 18.75 -52.48
N LEU A 891 -105.16 19.57 -52.67
CA LEU A 891 -105.15 20.64 -53.68
C LEU A 891 -105.23 20.08 -55.12
N LYS A 892 -104.57 18.95 -55.42
CA LYS A 892 -104.75 18.24 -56.70
C LYS A 892 -106.19 17.79 -56.89
N LEU A 893 -106.83 17.21 -55.87
CA LEU A 893 -108.22 16.76 -55.94
C LEU A 893 -109.20 17.93 -56.15
N GLU A 894 -109.02 19.03 -55.41
CA GLU A 894 -109.81 20.26 -55.59
C GLU A 894 -109.61 20.86 -57.00
N THR A 895 -108.37 20.89 -57.49
CA THR A 895 -108.04 21.35 -58.86
C THR A 895 -108.70 20.47 -59.92
N GLN A 896 -108.69 19.14 -59.77
CA GLN A 896 -109.36 18.22 -60.69
C GLN A 896 -110.89 18.40 -60.67
N GLN A 897 -111.49 18.66 -59.50
CA GLN A 897 -112.91 18.97 -59.41
C GLN A 897 -113.28 20.28 -60.10
N LEU A 898 -112.39 21.28 -60.07
CA LEU A 898 -112.56 22.54 -60.80
C LEU A 898 -112.40 22.37 -62.31
N LEU A 899 -111.41 21.58 -62.76
CA LEU A 899 -111.23 21.19 -64.17
C LEU A 899 -112.46 20.46 -64.72
N ASN A 900 -113.00 19.48 -64.00
CA ASN A 900 -114.19 18.75 -64.42
C ASN A 900 -115.41 19.68 -64.58
N LYS A 901 -115.59 20.64 -63.65
CA LYS A 901 -116.64 21.66 -63.75
C LYS A 901 -116.42 22.62 -64.92
N LEU A 902 -115.18 22.97 -65.23
CA LEU A 902 -114.86 23.79 -66.40
C LEU A 902 -115.20 23.04 -67.70
N GLU A 903 -114.83 21.77 -67.83
CA GLU A 903 -115.23 20.93 -68.97
C GLU A 903 -116.76 20.83 -69.12
N GLU A 904 -117.52 20.71 -68.03
CA GLU A 904 -118.99 20.71 -68.09
C GLU A 904 -119.54 22.05 -68.60
N LEU A 905 -119.00 23.18 -68.11
CA LEU A 905 -119.37 24.51 -68.58
C LEU A 905 -118.99 24.75 -70.05
N GLU A 906 -117.83 24.26 -70.49
CA GLU A 906 -117.40 24.31 -71.89
C GLU A 906 -118.33 23.47 -72.78
N LYS A 907 -118.69 22.25 -72.36
CA LYS A 907 -119.67 21.39 -73.06
C LYS A 907 -121.06 22.03 -73.11
N ILE A 908 -121.47 22.79 -72.08
CA ILE A 908 -122.71 23.59 -72.09
C ILE A 908 -122.61 24.79 -73.04
N SER A 909 -121.41 25.37 -73.21
CA SER A 909 -121.19 26.48 -74.15
C SER A 909 -121.14 26.03 -75.61
N ALA A 910 -120.58 24.84 -75.89
CA ALA A 910 -120.42 24.29 -77.24
C ALA A 910 -121.69 23.64 -77.83
N ASN A 911 -122.77 23.53 -77.03
CA ASN A 911 -124.10 23.09 -77.46
C ASN A 911 -125.09 24.26 -77.60
N LYS A 912 -124.59 25.47 -77.93
CA LYS A 912 -125.36 26.69 -78.23
C LYS A 912 -124.89 27.32 -79.53
#